data_AF-A0A2H0SIG4-F1
#
_entry.id   AF-A0A2H0SIG4-F1
#
_cell.length_a   1.000
_cell.length_b   1.000
_cell.length_c   1.000
_cell.angle_alpha   90.00
_cell.angle_beta   90.00
_cell.angle_gamma   90.00
#
_symmetry.space_group_name_H-M   'P 1'
#
loop_
_entity.id
_entity.type
_entity.pdbx_description
1 polymer ?
#
loop_
_entity_poly.entity_id
_entity_poly.type
_entity_poly.pdbx_seq_one_letter_code
_entity_poly.pdbx_strand_id
1 'polypeptide(L)'
;MDDLPEHEPSLSFIVSWSGEDILSGIDGFQLRYSEDEEDWTYWPSENEYTITTQYNFTGEDGKTYYFQVKARDKAGNESDEWAETFTKISLPFPQLSVVINEIAWMGTKANSADEWIELYNNSGEDIDFEGWTLKATDGTPEIELADVIQTHGFFLLERTDDDTVPNIIADLIYTGVLENNPNCEILFLYDPYDNLIDQTVCMEDNNWPAGKAGPDYISMERIDSAVSGTNLANWAGNNLITRNGLDAGDPANNINGTPKAKNSVSTSPTTIFSLPFNEFPEVTLTYLGGPYIINFPISVPLGNILNIQPGVALKFVALNGSSLEVKGVLKAIGEEGKEIVFTSTDDNYWLGILFEGDTLESEISSQLEYVKIDKARSFEFGIHSAIKVNKKAISFKNSSLAYGFNFRGLYLVNSLSTIENVVFTNFDGPFHSSTAEYPSAVYIQEGSPIIKNSIFKKNIYGIRIEWGASPIIEGNYFEENEKPIYAFSSSPFLTGNQFLNNNINGILMSGSLFQNTTWKTGITYIISDQFVVASPAILTIEPGTIIKFKSTNDPWAGKFIINGQVLAQGTDSQPIVFTSQSDNLGDSAISYKQDTLGVQGPAYSGEWNYIEINTALNPDSVFDNIIVKYGGVAFDAMPNEKGAFRVLSSNPIVKNSVFDNNRVAGIYLNKKNISDPDVGGVFENLIIRNNKAIYNWNHLDSVGLWIGQATLPSFNNLEIKNNGYGIYWPNGNCDNLTGNCSGNAVHDTYCSCCPF
;
A
#
# COMPACT_ATOMS: atom_id res chain seq x y z
N MET A 1 -54.48 35.69 -44.34
CA MET A 1 -53.77 34.63 -43.60
C MET A 1 -53.05 35.32 -42.45
N ASP A 2 -52.95 34.69 -41.29
CA ASP A 2 -52.15 35.25 -40.20
C ASP A 2 -50.66 34.95 -40.49
N ASP A 3 -49.77 35.89 -40.17
CA ASP A 3 -48.33 35.70 -40.40
C ASP A 3 -47.76 34.61 -39.48
N LEU A 4 -46.95 33.72 -40.06
CA LEU A 4 -46.13 32.76 -39.32
C LEU A 4 -44.75 33.35 -39.02
N PRO A 5 -44.07 32.88 -37.95
CA PRO A 5 -42.67 33.21 -37.77
C PRO A 5 -41.83 32.64 -38.93
N GLU A 6 -40.70 33.28 -39.23
CA GLU A 6 -39.76 32.78 -40.24
C GLU A 6 -39.27 31.36 -39.91
N HIS A 7 -39.10 31.07 -38.61
CA HIS A 7 -38.73 29.77 -38.07
C HIS A 7 -39.76 29.27 -37.06
N GLU A 8 -40.22 28.04 -37.24
CA GLU A 8 -41.15 27.36 -36.35
C GLU A 8 -40.43 26.29 -35.51
N PRO A 9 -40.37 26.45 -34.17
CA PRO A 9 -39.61 25.56 -33.28
C PRO A 9 -40.33 24.24 -32.94
N SER A 10 -41.41 23.91 -33.65
CA SER A 10 -42.23 22.73 -33.41
C SER A 10 -42.56 22.00 -34.70
N LEU A 11 -42.49 20.66 -34.67
CA LEU A 11 -42.99 19.84 -35.77
C LEU A 11 -44.49 20.00 -35.99
N SER A 12 -45.24 20.53 -35.02
CA SER A 12 -46.68 20.76 -35.14
C SER A 12 -47.11 22.12 -34.61
N PHE A 13 -47.85 22.86 -35.43
CA PHE A 13 -48.26 24.23 -35.14
C PHE A 13 -49.58 24.58 -35.83
N ILE A 14 -50.21 25.64 -35.35
CA ILE A 14 -51.50 26.10 -35.88
C ILE A 14 -51.25 27.14 -36.96
N VAL A 15 -51.78 26.87 -38.15
CA VAL A 15 -51.91 27.81 -39.24
C VAL A 15 -53.32 28.40 -39.18
N SER A 16 -53.45 29.71 -39.04
CA SER A 16 -54.75 30.39 -38.93
C SER A 16 -54.99 31.43 -40.03
N TRP A 17 -56.27 31.65 -40.30
CA TRP A 17 -56.72 32.62 -41.30
C TRP A 17 -58.09 33.17 -40.94
N SER A 18 -58.42 34.33 -41.51
CA SER A 18 -59.74 34.94 -41.42
C SER A 18 -60.12 35.53 -42.78
N GLY A 19 -61.41 35.84 -42.94
CA GLY A 19 -61.94 36.48 -44.13
C GLY A 19 -63.32 37.06 -43.87
N GLU A 20 -63.66 38.13 -44.59
CA GLU A 20 -64.94 38.82 -44.46
C GLU A 20 -65.55 39.06 -45.86
N ASP A 21 -66.85 38.82 -46.00
CA ASP A 21 -67.65 39.28 -47.13
C ASP A 21 -68.93 39.94 -46.60
N ILE A 22 -69.11 41.23 -46.90
CA ILE A 22 -70.21 42.04 -46.35
C ILE A 22 -71.53 41.86 -47.11
N LEU A 23 -71.52 41.21 -48.28
CA LEU A 23 -72.71 41.05 -49.12
C LEU A 23 -73.41 39.72 -48.88
N SER A 24 -72.74 38.61 -49.18
CA SER A 24 -73.28 37.25 -49.10
C SER A 24 -72.79 36.48 -47.88
N GLY A 25 -71.67 36.93 -47.29
CA GLY A 25 -70.98 36.24 -46.20
C GLY A 25 -70.10 35.11 -46.72
N ILE A 26 -69.18 34.65 -45.87
CA ILE A 26 -68.27 33.54 -46.20
C ILE A 26 -69.04 32.21 -46.24
N ASP A 27 -68.83 31.45 -47.31
CA ASP A 27 -69.28 30.06 -47.49
C ASP A 27 -68.22 29.07 -47.00
N GLY A 28 -66.94 29.36 -47.26
CA GLY A 28 -65.82 28.61 -46.69
C GLY A 28 -64.46 29.05 -47.22
N PHE A 29 -63.43 28.36 -46.74
CA PHE A 29 -62.03 28.56 -47.08
C PHE A 29 -61.44 27.28 -47.66
N GLN A 30 -60.41 27.43 -48.48
CA GLN A 30 -59.57 26.34 -48.95
C GLN A 30 -58.12 26.66 -48.61
N LEU A 31 -57.45 25.76 -47.90
CA LEU A 31 -56.02 25.84 -47.59
C LEU A 31 -55.27 24.93 -48.55
N ARG A 32 -54.08 25.36 -48.99
CA ARG A 32 -53.08 24.49 -49.59
C ARG A 32 -51.71 24.77 -49.02
N TYR A 33 -50.83 23.77 -49.01
CA TYR A 33 -49.45 23.92 -48.58
C TYR A 33 -48.49 23.15 -49.51
N SER A 34 -47.23 23.58 -49.56
CA SER A 34 -46.19 23.02 -50.42
C SER A 34 -44.80 23.18 -49.80
N GLU A 35 -43.86 22.28 -50.14
CA GLU A 35 -42.43 22.38 -49.78
C GLU A 35 -41.60 23.12 -50.85
N ASP A 36 -42.12 23.25 -52.08
CA ASP A 36 -41.39 23.74 -53.26
C ASP A 36 -42.13 24.81 -54.08
N GLU A 37 -43.30 25.27 -53.59
CA GLU A 37 -44.24 26.18 -54.26
C GLU A 37 -44.84 25.65 -55.58
N GLU A 38 -44.52 24.42 -55.99
CA GLU A 38 -44.99 23.80 -57.23
C GLU A 38 -46.02 22.70 -56.95
N ASP A 39 -45.69 21.77 -56.06
CA ASP A 39 -46.53 20.62 -55.69
C ASP A 39 -47.36 20.93 -54.45
N TRP A 40 -48.64 21.26 -54.67
CA TRP A 40 -49.56 21.71 -53.62
C TRP A 40 -50.45 20.58 -53.08
N THR A 41 -50.47 20.44 -51.75
CA THR A 41 -51.41 19.59 -51.03
C THR A 41 -52.57 20.43 -50.51
N TYR A 42 -53.80 20.04 -50.83
CA TYR A 42 -55.02 20.77 -50.45
C TYR A 42 -55.67 20.21 -49.19
N TRP A 43 -56.23 21.09 -48.38
CA TRP A 43 -57.05 20.75 -47.21
C TRP A 43 -58.36 21.56 -47.20
N PRO A 44 -59.53 20.90 -47.04
CA PRO A 44 -59.73 19.45 -46.83
C PRO A 44 -59.47 18.59 -48.08
N SER A 45 -59.76 19.12 -49.27
CA SER A 45 -59.39 18.56 -50.58
C SER A 45 -59.48 19.63 -51.66
N GLU A 46 -58.95 19.36 -52.87
CA GLU A 46 -58.84 20.35 -53.98
C GLU A 46 -60.18 20.96 -54.43
N ASN A 47 -61.31 20.28 -54.19
CA ASN A 47 -62.63 20.75 -54.62
C ASN A 47 -63.57 21.07 -53.43
N GLU A 48 -63.05 21.10 -52.20
CA GLU A 48 -63.84 21.30 -50.99
C GLU A 48 -63.41 22.56 -50.22
N TYR A 49 -64.39 23.13 -49.51
CA TYR A 49 -64.24 24.32 -48.68
C TYR A 49 -64.67 24.00 -47.27
N THR A 50 -64.01 24.63 -46.30
CA THR A 50 -64.29 24.46 -44.88
C THR A 50 -64.62 25.80 -44.23
N ILE A 51 -65.51 25.79 -43.24
CA ILE A 51 -65.79 26.98 -42.41
C ILE A 51 -64.79 27.15 -41.26
N THR A 52 -63.85 26.21 -41.09
CA THR A 52 -62.79 26.32 -40.08
C THR A 52 -61.79 27.39 -40.48
N THR A 53 -61.24 28.08 -39.49
CA THR A 53 -60.29 29.20 -39.65
C THR A 53 -58.87 28.83 -39.19
N GLN A 54 -58.62 27.55 -38.95
CA GLN A 54 -57.34 27.06 -38.47
C GLN A 54 -57.11 25.61 -38.92
N TYR A 55 -55.84 25.27 -39.11
CA TYR A 55 -55.36 23.93 -39.41
C TYR A 55 -54.13 23.61 -38.55
N ASN A 56 -54.14 22.46 -37.88
CA ASN A 56 -52.96 21.99 -37.16
C ASN A 56 -52.06 21.25 -38.15
N PHE A 57 -51.01 21.94 -38.61
CA PHE A 57 -50.04 21.40 -39.55
C PHE A 57 -49.00 20.56 -38.79
N THR A 58 -48.53 19.47 -39.41
CA THR A 58 -47.39 18.69 -38.92
C THR A 58 -46.42 18.49 -40.09
N GLY A 59 -45.17 18.89 -39.90
CA GLY A 59 -44.12 18.74 -40.90
C GLY A 59 -42.86 18.06 -40.35
N GLU A 60 -41.79 18.17 -41.11
CA GLU A 60 -40.45 17.65 -40.82
C GLU A 60 -39.48 18.80 -40.54
N ASP A 61 -38.52 18.56 -39.63
CA ASP A 61 -37.47 19.52 -39.27
C ASP A 61 -36.55 19.84 -40.47
N GLY A 62 -36.05 21.08 -40.52
CA GLY A 62 -35.19 21.60 -41.58
C GLY A 62 -35.90 22.00 -42.87
N LYS A 63 -37.22 21.77 -43.00
CA LYS A 63 -37.99 22.06 -44.22
C LYS A 63 -38.76 23.37 -44.16
N THR A 64 -38.81 24.07 -45.29
CA THR A 64 -39.67 25.24 -45.50
C THR A 64 -41.02 24.81 -46.03
N TYR A 65 -42.10 25.32 -45.44
CA TYR A 65 -43.46 25.10 -45.89
C TYR A 65 -44.13 26.43 -46.22
N TYR A 66 -44.71 26.48 -47.42
CA TYR A 66 -45.49 27.59 -47.92
C TYR A 66 -46.96 27.26 -47.76
N PHE A 67 -47.75 28.20 -47.25
CA PHE A 67 -49.18 28.05 -47.02
C PHE A 67 -49.95 29.11 -47.77
N GLN A 68 -51.06 28.71 -48.39
CA GLN A 68 -51.94 29.61 -49.12
C GLN A 68 -53.39 29.31 -48.79
N VAL A 69 -54.18 30.36 -48.54
CA VAL A 69 -55.63 30.27 -48.29
C VAL A 69 -56.42 31.10 -49.28
N LYS A 70 -57.51 30.52 -49.80
CA LYS A 70 -58.51 31.18 -50.64
C LYS A 70 -59.87 31.16 -49.95
N ALA A 71 -60.63 32.25 -50.04
CA ALA A 71 -61.98 32.33 -49.49
C ALA A 71 -63.04 32.21 -50.60
N ARG A 72 -64.19 31.61 -50.29
CA ARG A 72 -65.38 31.57 -51.14
C ARG A 72 -66.58 32.15 -50.40
N ASP A 73 -67.36 32.98 -51.09
CA ASP A 73 -68.58 33.59 -50.58
C ASP A 73 -69.84 32.73 -50.87
N LYS A 74 -70.99 33.05 -50.27
CA LYS A 74 -72.25 32.28 -50.47
C LYS A 74 -72.90 32.50 -51.83
N ALA A 75 -72.42 33.45 -52.62
CA ALA A 75 -72.78 33.63 -54.02
C ALA A 75 -71.92 32.77 -54.97
N GLY A 76 -70.91 32.08 -54.44
CA GLY A 76 -69.99 31.21 -55.18
C GLY A 76 -68.80 31.93 -55.79
N ASN A 77 -68.57 33.20 -55.43
CA ASN A 77 -67.37 33.93 -55.84
C ASN A 77 -66.20 33.55 -54.93
N GLU A 78 -64.99 33.53 -55.49
CA GLU A 78 -63.76 33.28 -54.73
C GLU A 78 -62.92 34.54 -54.66
N SER A 79 -62.03 34.64 -53.67
CA SER A 79 -61.05 35.72 -53.62
C SER A 79 -60.18 35.70 -54.89
N ASP A 80 -59.89 36.87 -55.45
CA ASP A 80 -59.10 36.98 -56.69
C ASP A 80 -57.69 36.42 -56.50
N GLU A 81 -57.12 36.62 -55.31
CA GLU A 81 -55.79 36.16 -54.94
C GLU A 81 -55.83 35.15 -53.79
N TRP A 82 -54.77 34.34 -53.69
CA TRP A 82 -54.48 33.55 -52.50
C TRP A 82 -53.77 34.43 -51.47
N ALA A 83 -54.21 34.37 -50.22
CA ALA A 83 -53.42 34.93 -49.12
C ALA A 83 -52.34 33.91 -48.73
N GLU A 84 -51.08 34.34 -48.60
CA GLU A 84 -49.95 33.44 -48.43
C GLU A 84 -49.11 33.76 -47.19
N THR A 85 -48.40 32.76 -46.69
CA THR A 85 -47.37 32.86 -45.64
C THR A 85 -46.43 31.66 -45.75
N PHE A 86 -45.27 31.68 -45.10
CA PHE A 86 -44.35 30.55 -45.07
C PHE A 86 -43.67 30.46 -43.70
N THR A 87 -43.13 29.29 -43.39
CA THR A 87 -42.23 29.11 -42.25
C THR A 87 -41.27 27.95 -42.51
N LYS A 88 -40.07 28.01 -41.96
CA LYS A 88 -39.15 26.86 -41.90
C LYS A 88 -39.30 26.18 -40.54
N ILE A 89 -39.62 24.88 -40.54
CA ILE A 89 -39.55 24.11 -39.30
C ILE A 89 -38.08 23.93 -38.95
N SER A 90 -37.73 24.38 -37.75
CA SER A 90 -36.36 24.54 -37.28
C SER A 90 -36.37 24.24 -35.79
N LEU A 91 -36.17 22.97 -35.42
CA LEU A 91 -36.21 22.57 -34.01
C LEU A 91 -35.03 23.18 -33.25
N PRO A 92 -35.25 23.61 -31.99
CA PRO A 92 -34.17 24.09 -31.15
C PRO A 92 -33.18 22.95 -30.86
N PHE A 93 -31.90 23.29 -30.80
CA PHE A 93 -30.89 22.28 -30.48
C PHE A 93 -31.07 21.80 -29.03
N PRO A 94 -30.96 20.49 -28.76
CA PRO A 94 -31.00 20.00 -27.39
C PRO A 94 -29.91 20.65 -26.54
N GLN A 95 -30.21 20.94 -25.26
CA GLN A 95 -29.18 21.41 -24.33
C GLN A 95 -28.02 20.40 -24.27
N LEU A 96 -26.78 20.90 -24.18
CA LEU A 96 -25.55 20.10 -24.22
C LEU A 96 -25.33 19.29 -25.50
N SER A 97 -26.02 19.62 -26.61
CA SER A 97 -25.72 19.07 -27.95
C SER A 97 -24.33 19.48 -28.42
N VAL A 98 -23.93 20.70 -28.12
CA VAL A 98 -22.54 21.19 -28.17
C VAL A 98 -22.20 21.70 -26.78
N VAL A 99 -21.00 21.37 -26.29
CA VAL A 99 -20.55 21.78 -24.97
C VAL A 99 -19.24 22.54 -25.04
N ILE A 100 -19.07 23.48 -24.11
CA ILE A 100 -17.78 24.10 -23.85
C ILE A 100 -16.92 23.05 -23.13
N ASN A 101 -15.87 22.59 -23.79
CA ASN A 101 -15.15 21.36 -23.43
C ASN A 101 -13.80 21.62 -22.74
N GLU A 102 -13.02 22.57 -23.23
CA GLU A 102 -11.72 22.91 -22.65
C GLU A 102 -11.43 24.40 -22.86
N ILE A 103 -10.80 25.05 -21.87
CA ILE A 103 -10.46 26.48 -21.92
C ILE A 103 -9.08 26.71 -21.31
N ALA A 104 -8.19 27.37 -22.06
CA ALA A 104 -6.91 27.90 -21.55
C ALA A 104 -7.02 29.40 -21.27
N TRP A 105 -7.82 29.77 -20.26
CA TRP A 105 -8.13 31.16 -19.90
C TRP A 105 -6.90 31.96 -19.42
N MET A 106 -5.79 31.29 -19.11
CA MET A 106 -4.54 31.88 -18.65
C MET A 106 -3.49 32.06 -19.75
N GLY A 107 -3.83 31.66 -20.97
CA GLY A 107 -2.88 31.47 -22.06
C GLY A 107 -1.93 30.30 -21.82
N THR A 108 -0.76 30.34 -22.46
CA THR A 108 0.27 29.30 -22.35
C THR A 108 1.52 29.81 -21.65
N LYS A 109 2.52 28.92 -21.51
CA LYS A 109 3.80 29.31 -20.91
C LYS A 109 4.62 30.20 -21.84
N ALA A 110 4.41 30.09 -23.16
CA ALA A 110 5.01 30.97 -24.14
C ALA A 110 4.53 32.41 -23.96
N ASN A 111 3.21 32.59 -23.81
CA ASN A 111 2.59 33.89 -23.73
C ASN A 111 1.18 33.80 -23.12
N SER A 112 0.89 34.70 -22.18
CA SER A 112 -0.41 34.76 -21.51
C SER A 112 -1.54 35.23 -22.43
N ALA A 113 -1.23 35.71 -23.64
CA ALA A 113 -2.22 36.07 -24.64
C ALA A 113 -2.66 34.87 -25.51
N ASP A 114 -1.95 33.74 -25.43
CA ASP A 114 -2.18 32.54 -26.23
C ASP A 114 -3.33 31.72 -25.60
N GLU A 115 -4.51 32.33 -25.50
CA GLU A 115 -5.72 31.73 -24.95
C GLU A 115 -6.47 30.97 -26.04
N TRP A 116 -7.18 29.92 -25.63
CA TRP A 116 -8.02 29.17 -26.54
C TRP A 116 -9.24 28.57 -25.84
N ILE A 117 -10.28 28.31 -26.63
CA ILE A 117 -11.54 27.68 -26.22
C ILE A 117 -11.80 26.52 -27.16
N GLU A 118 -12.22 25.39 -26.61
CA GLU A 118 -12.64 24.24 -27.41
C GLU A 118 -14.10 23.88 -27.13
N LEU A 119 -14.83 23.62 -28.21
CA LEU A 119 -16.17 23.07 -28.20
C LEU A 119 -16.14 21.60 -28.59
N TYR A 120 -17.06 20.81 -28.02
CA TYR A 120 -17.25 19.41 -28.37
C TYR A 120 -18.68 19.15 -28.84
N ASN A 121 -18.83 18.48 -29.99
CA ASN A 121 -20.13 18.03 -30.47
C ASN A 121 -20.51 16.73 -29.74
N ASN A 122 -21.45 16.85 -28.81
CA ASN A 122 -21.95 15.74 -27.99
C ASN A 122 -23.09 14.98 -28.68
N SER A 123 -23.53 15.43 -29.86
CA SER A 123 -24.61 14.83 -30.64
C SER A 123 -24.12 13.74 -31.60
N GLY A 124 -25.06 12.95 -32.12
CA GLY A 124 -24.78 11.87 -33.08
C GLY A 124 -24.72 12.30 -34.55
N GLU A 125 -24.81 13.60 -34.84
CA GLU A 125 -24.82 14.15 -36.19
C GLU A 125 -23.83 15.32 -36.30
N ASP A 126 -23.44 15.66 -37.52
CA ASP A 126 -22.65 16.86 -37.79
C ASP A 126 -23.50 18.11 -37.52
N ILE A 127 -22.89 19.15 -36.93
CA ILE A 127 -23.56 20.41 -36.63
C ILE A 127 -22.87 21.52 -37.43
N ASP A 128 -23.67 22.23 -38.23
CA ASP A 128 -23.25 23.48 -38.86
C ASP A 128 -23.37 24.62 -37.86
N PHE A 129 -22.28 25.36 -37.66
CA PHE A 129 -22.23 26.48 -36.74
C PHE A 129 -22.72 27.81 -37.34
N GLU A 130 -23.23 27.83 -38.57
CA GLU A 130 -23.88 29.02 -39.13
C GLU A 130 -24.92 29.61 -38.15
N GLY A 131 -24.69 30.85 -37.70
CA GLY A 131 -25.57 31.58 -36.79
C GLY A 131 -25.39 31.27 -35.28
N TRP A 132 -24.57 30.30 -34.91
CA TRP A 132 -24.25 30.04 -33.50
C TRP A 132 -23.36 31.15 -32.93
N THR A 133 -23.51 31.44 -31.63
CA THR A 133 -22.69 32.46 -30.97
C THR A 133 -22.17 32.00 -29.61
N LEU A 134 -20.92 32.37 -29.31
CA LEU A 134 -20.32 32.22 -27.98
C LEU A 134 -20.06 33.61 -27.39
N LYS A 135 -20.71 33.91 -26.25
CA LYS A 135 -20.72 35.24 -25.65
C LYS A 135 -20.21 35.20 -24.23
N ALA A 136 -19.34 36.14 -23.89
CA ALA A 136 -18.89 36.33 -22.52
C ALA A 136 -19.79 37.31 -21.75
N THR A 137 -19.74 37.24 -20.42
CA THR A 137 -20.65 37.99 -19.53
C THR A 137 -20.49 39.51 -19.65
N ASP A 138 -19.28 39.99 -19.91
CA ASP A 138 -18.99 41.42 -20.04
C ASP A 138 -19.18 41.95 -21.49
N GLY A 139 -19.51 41.05 -22.42
CA GLY A 139 -19.66 41.32 -23.84
C GLY A 139 -18.39 41.14 -24.68
N THR A 140 -17.28 40.65 -24.13
CA THR A 140 -16.05 40.38 -24.88
C THR A 140 -15.26 39.20 -24.27
N PRO A 141 -15.09 38.06 -24.96
CA PRO A 141 -15.36 37.86 -26.38
C PRO A 141 -16.86 37.67 -26.71
N GLU A 142 -17.25 38.18 -27.88
CA GLU A 142 -18.50 37.83 -28.57
C GLU A 142 -18.10 37.26 -29.93
N ILE A 143 -18.33 35.96 -30.11
CA ILE A 143 -17.80 35.17 -31.22
C ILE A 143 -18.97 34.62 -32.01
N GLU A 144 -19.04 34.95 -33.30
CA GLU A 144 -19.87 34.24 -34.27
C GLU A 144 -19.12 32.99 -34.71
N LEU A 145 -19.72 31.82 -34.48
CA LEU A 145 -19.14 30.55 -34.91
C LEU A 145 -19.44 30.32 -36.40
N ALA A 146 -18.66 29.46 -37.02
CA ALA A 146 -18.80 29.08 -38.43
C ALA A 146 -18.25 27.66 -38.65
N ASP A 147 -18.38 27.17 -39.88
CA ASP A 147 -17.99 25.82 -40.31
C ASP A 147 -18.78 24.69 -39.62
N VAL A 148 -18.45 23.46 -39.99
CA VAL A 148 -19.16 22.26 -39.52
C VAL A 148 -18.30 21.53 -38.50
N ILE A 149 -18.82 21.36 -37.29
CA ILE A 149 -18.25 20.44 -36.29
C ILE A 149 -18.78 19.03 -36.54
N GLN A 150 -17.87 18.11 -36.82
CA GLN A 150 -18.22 16.71 -37.05
C GLN A 150 -18.85 16.08 -35.79
N THR A 151 -19.71 15.07 -35.95
CA THR A 151 -20.24 14.29 -34.82
C THR A 151 -19.10 13.77 -33.94
N HIS A 152 -19.21 13.96 -32.62
CA HIS A 152 -18.17 13.60 -31.65
C HIS A 152 -16.79 14.24 -31.95
N GLY A 153 -16.77 15.33 -32.72
CA GLY A 153 -15.59 16.12 -33.05
C GLY A 153 -15.36 17.26 -32.06
N PHE A 154 -14.16 17.85 -32.17
CA PHE A 154 -13.72 19.01 -31.41
C PHE A 154 -13.56 20.20 -32.35
N PHE A 155 -13.88 21.40 -31.85
CA PHE A 155 -13.74 22.65 -32.59
C PHE A 155 -12.93 23.64 -31.77
N LEU A 156 -11.72 23.96 -32.26
CA LEU A 156 -10.71 24.74 -31.55
C LEU A 156 -10.76 26.20 -31.99
N LEU A 157 -10.91 27.09 -31.02
CA LEU A 157 -10.85 28.54 -31.20
C LEU A 157 -9.57 29.07 -30.58
N GLU A 158 -8.71 29.70 -31.37
CA GLU A 158 -7.51 30.38 -30.88
C GLU A 158 -7.67 31.89 -30.91
N ARG A 159 -7.09 32.57 -29.93
CA ARG A 159 -7.17 34.02 -29.82
C ARG A 159 -6.12 34.68 -30.71
N THR A 160 -6.52 35.70 -31.45
CA THR A 160 -5.69 36.61 -32.28
C THR A 160 -4.97 36.01 -33.49
N ASP A 161 -4.42 34.80 -33.40
CA ASP A 161 -3.73 34.07 -34.48
C ASP A 161 -3.77 32.56 -34.23
N ASP A 162 -3.31 31.77 -35.21
CA ASP A 162 -3.23 30.29 -35.20
C ASP A 162 -1.86 29.80 -34.72
N ASP A 163 -1.18 30.58 -33.88
CA ASP A 163 0.16 30.29 -33.39
C ASP A 163 0.17 29.78 -31.94
N THR A 164 -0.99 29.70 -31.25
CA THR A 164 -1.09 29.26 -29.84
C THR A 164 -0.75 27.78 -29.72
N VAL A 165 -1.31 26.94 -30.59
CA VAL A 165 -0.97 25.51 -30.71
C VAL A 165 -0.46 25.21 -32.13
N PRO A 166 0.76 25.64 -32.49
CA PRO A 166 1.19 25.77 -33.90
C PRO A 166 1.26 24.47 -34.70
N ASN A 167 1.12 23.30 -34.07
CA ASN A 167 1.06 22.00 -34.73
C ASN A 167 -0.36 21.40 -34.82
N ILE A 168 -1.37 22.15 -34.39
CA ILE A 168 -2.80 21.80 -34.46
C ILE A 168 -3.53 23.03 -35.00
N ILE A 169 -4.06 22.93 -36.21
CA ILE A 169 -4.75 24.05 -36.88
C ILE A 169 -6.04 24.38 -36.11
N ALA A 170 -6.23 25.62 -35.70
CA ALA A 170 -7.48 26.15 -35.17
C ALA A 170 -8.59 26.12 -36.22
N ASP A 171 -9.82 25.85 -35.80
CA ASP A 171 -10.99 25.93 -36.68
C ASP A 171 -11.47 27.37 -36.83
N LEU A 172 -11.25 28.22 -35.82
CA LEU A 172 -11.64 29.63 -35.86
C LEU A 172 -10.68 30.50 -35.06
N ILE A 173 -10.39 31.70 -35.58
CA ILE A 173 -9.61 32.71 -34.87
C ILE A 173 -10.54 33.78 -34.32
N TYR A 174 -10.48 34.01 -33.00
CA TYR A 174 -11.33 34.98 -32.31
C TYR A 174 -10.54 36.16 -31.74
N THR A 175 -11.27 37.21 -31.32
CA THR A 175 -10.71 38.37 -30.61
C THR A 175 -11.52 38.67 -29.36
N GLY A 176 -10.91 39.40 -28.42
CA GLY A 176 -11.39 39.50 -27.03
C GLY A 176 -10.43 38.79 -26.08
N VAL A 177 -10.41 39.17 -24.80
CA VAL A 177 -9.53 38.57 -23.78
C VAL A 177 -10.41 37.77 -22.84
N LEU A 178 -9.97 36.59 -22.39
CA LEU A 178 -10.59 35.91 -21.28
C LEU A 178 -10.05 36.45 -19.95
N GLU A 179 -10.94 36.87 -19.05
CA GLU A 179 -10.49 37.38 -17.76
C GLU A 179 -9.88 36.25 -16.89
N ASN A 180 -8.74 36.57 -16.25
CA ASN A 180 -8.00 35.64 -15.42
C ASN A 180 -8.53 35.63 -13.97
N ASN A 181 -8.22 34.58 -13.21
CA ASN A 181 -8.50 34.53 -11.76
C ASN A 181 -7.94 35.74 -11.00
N PRO A 182 -8.72 36.41 -10.13
CA PRO A 182 -10.06 36.07 -9.62
C PRO A 182 -11.22 36.80 -10.31
N ASN A 183 -11.09 37.14 -11.60
CA ASN A 183 -12.12 37.80 -12.38
C ASN A 183 -12.76 36.83 -13.40
N CYS A 184 -13.11 35.62 -12.96
CA CYS A 184 -13.70 34.61 -13.82
C CYS A 184 -14.83 35.15 -14.70
N GLU A 185 -14.89 34.61 -15.91
CA GLU A 185 -15.81 35.01 -16.94
C GLU A 185 -16.73 33.85 -17.33
N ILE A 186 -18.04 34.09 -17.32
CA ILE A 186 -19.00 33.08 -17.77
C ILE A 186 -19.17 33.23 -19.28
N LEU A 187 -18.95 32.12 -19.99
CA LEU A 187 -19.19 31.98 -21.42
C LEU A 187 -20.53 31.29 -21.63
N PHE A 188 -21.33 31.82 -22.56
CA PHE A 188 -22.65 31.35 -22.94
C PHE A 188 -22.65 30.95 -24.41
N LEU A 189 -22.96 29.69 -24.70
CA LEU A 189 -23.09 29.17 -26.06
C LEU A 189 -24.57 29.17 -26.48
N TYR A 190 -24.89 29.88 -27.54
CA TYR A 190 -26.24 29.96 -28.10
C TYR A 190 -26.32 29.29 -29.47
N ASP A 191 -27.44 28.63 -29.74
CA ASP A 191 -27.78 28.17 -31.09
C ASP A 191 -28.24 29.33 -32.00
N PRO A 192 -28.49 29.10 -33.30
CA PRO A 192 -28.90 30.13 -34.26
C PRO A 192 -30.26 30.77 -33.96
N TYR A 193 -31.00 30.22 -32.99
CA TYR A 193 -32.33 30.68 -32.59
C TYR A 193 -32.30 31.34 -31.20
N ASP A 194 -31.13 31.76 -30.72
CA ASP A 194 -30.88 32.37 -29.41
C ASP A 194 -31.22 31.47 -28.19
N ASN A 195 -31.29 30.15 -28.36
CA ASN A 195 -31.44 29.22 -27.23
C ASN A 195 -30.09 28.96 -26.58
N LEU A 196 -30.02 29.02 -25.25
CA LEU A 196 -28.81 28.68 -24.50
C LEU A 196 -28.56 27.16 -24.51
N ILE A 197 -27.43 26.75 -25.07
CA ILE A 197 -27.06 25.33 -25.24
C ILE A 197 -26.14 24.84 -24.12
N ASP A 198 -25.11 25.62 -23.78
CA ASP A 198 -24.21 25.34 -22.65
C ASP A 198 -23.63 26.65 -22.10
N GLN A 199 -23.10 26.58 -20.88
CA GLN A 199 -22.39 27.70 -20.27
C GLN A 199 -21.37 27.22 -19.25
N THR A 200 -20.36 28.04 -18.97
CA THR A 200 -19.42 27.83 -17.87
C THR A 200 -20.00 28.35 -16.54
N VAL A 201 -19.19 28.35 -15.48
CA VAL A 201 -19.56 28.89 -14.16
C VAL A 201 -18.33 29.41 -13.44
N CYS A 202 -18.54 30.35 -12.53
CA CYS A 202 -17.51 30.85 -11.63
C CYS A 202 -17.77 30.38 -10.20
N MET A 203 -16.70 30.20 -9.42
CA MET A 203 -16.77 29.97 -7.98
C MET A 203 -17.33 31.21 -7.25
N GLU A 204 -17.74 31.04 -5.99
CA GLU A 204 -18.27 32.15 -5.16
C GLU A 204 -17.26 33.29 -4.94
N ASP A 205 -15.96 32.99 -5.00
CA ASP A 205 -14.86 33.97 -4.91
C ASP A 205 -14.45 34.53 -6.28
N ASN A 206 -15.26 34.28 -7.30
CA ASN A 206 -15.10 34.73 -8.67
C ASN A 206 -13.87 34.14 -9.38
N ASN A 207 -13.36 32.98 -8.94
CA ASN A 207 -12.37 32.20 -9.68
C ASN A 207 -13.02 31.22 -10.68
N TRP A 208 -12.32 30.91 -11.76
CA TRP A 208 -12.57 29.77 -12.64
C TRP A 208 -12.51 28.48 -11.83
N PRO A 209 -13.38 27.50 -12.10
CA PRO A 209 -13.51 26.30 -11.29
C PRO A 209 -12.29 25.38 -11.37
N ALA A 210 -11.53 25.43 -12.47
CA ALA A 210 -10.25 24.76 -12.61
C ALA A 210 -9.34 25.45 -13.64
N GLY A 211 -8.23 24.81 -13.99
CA GLY A 211 -7.11 25.42 -14.68
C GLY A 211 -6.16 26.14 -13.72
N LYS A 212 -4.92 26.36 -14.16
CA LYS A 212 -3.87 27.00 -13.35
C LYS A 212 -3.03 27.95 -14.20
N ALA A 213 -2.94 29.21 -13.80
CA ALA A 213 -2.02 30.18 -14.39
C ALA A 213 -0.53 29.83 -14.09
N GLY A 214 0.38 30.75 -14.39
CA GLY A 214 1.82 30.55 -14.17
C GLY A 214 2.18 30.07 -12.74
N PRO A 215 3.21 29.23 -12.60
CA PRO A 215 4.20 28.89 -13.63
C PRO A 215 3.82 27.70 -14.53
N ASP A 216 2.73 26.98 -14.25
CA ASP A 216 2.46 25.69 -14.89
C ASP A 216 1.53 25.80 -16.11
N TYR A 217 0.65 26.81 -16.19
CA TYR A 217 -0.23 27.07 -17.35
C TYR A 217 -1.03 25.82 -17.78
N ILE A 218 -1.95 25.37 -16.93
CA ILE A 218 -2.75 24.15 -17.09
C ILE A 218 -4.16 24.54 -17.53
N SER A 219 -4.65 24.02 -18.65
CA SER A 219 -6.00 24.29 -19.13
C SER A 219 -7.07 23.76 -18.17
N MET A 220 -8.27 24.33 -18.27
CA MET A 220 -9.47 23.87 -17.59
C MET A 220 -10.26 22.93 -18.52
N GLU A 221 -10.43 21.68 -18.10
CA GLU A 221 -11.08 20.62 -18.86
C GLU A 221 -12.41 20.19 -18.24
N ARG A 222 -13.43 19.96 -19.08
CA ARG A 222 -14.70 19.32 -18.72
C ARG A 222 -14.47 17.83 -18.41
N ILE A 223 -15.08 17.32 -17.33
CA ILE A 223 -14.94 15.93 -16.87
C ILE A 223 -15.93 14.98 -17.56
N ASP A 224 -17.17 15.43 -17.77
CA ASP A 224 -18.21 14.69 -18.47
C ASP A 224 -19.02 15.66 -19.34
N SER A 225 -18.99 15.42 -20.66
CA SER A 225 -19.71 16.22 -21.65
C SER A 225 -21.23 16.11 -21.51
N ALA A 226 -21.74 15.05 -20.88
CA ALA A 226 -23.17 14.88 -20.62
C ALA A 226 -23.66 15.65 -19.37
N VAL A 227 -22.76 16.20 -18.56
CA VAL A 227 -23.08 16.98 -17.36
C VAL A 227 -22.91 18.46 -17.65
N SER A 228 -23.82 19.31 -17.16
CA SER A 228 -23.81 20.75 -17.41
C SER A 228 -22.52 21.45 -16.95
N GLY A 229 -22.10 22.48 -17.69
CA GLY A 229 -20.93 23.29 -17.38
C GLY A 229 -21.16 24.20 -16.19
N THR A 230 -22.40 24.34 -15.72
CA THR A 230 -22.69 25.04 -14.46
C THR A 230 -22.37 24.25 -13.22
N ASN A 231 -22.06 22.95 -13.35
CA ASN A 231 -21.66 22.12 -12.23
C ASN A 231 -20.17 22.30 -11.94
N LEU A 232 -19.84 22.98 -10.83
CA LEU A 232 -18.45 23.20 -10.39
C LEU A 232 -17.62 21.92 -10.29
N ALA A 233 -18.24 20.79 -9.93
CA ALA A 233 -17.55 19.51 -9.80
C ALA A 233 -17.27 18.82 -11.15
N ASN A 234 -17.71 19.40 -12.27
CA ASN A 234 -17.52 18.87 -13.62
C ASN A 234 -16.34 19.52 -14.37
N TRP A 235 -15.51 20.29 -13.67
CA TRP A 235 -14.31 20.93 -14.21
C TRP A 235 -13.08 20.50 -13.42
N ALA A 236 -12.00 20.20 -14.12
CA ALA A 236 -10.69 19.90 -13.52
C ALA A 236 -9.57 20.41 -14.42
N GLY A 237 -8.37 20.58 -13.87
CA GLY A 237 -7.20 20.93 -14.69
C GLY A 237 -6.69 19.70 -15.45
N ASN A 238 -6.04 19.91 -16.60
CA ASN A 238 -5.29 18.86 -17.28
C ASN A 238 -4.38 18.08 -16.32
N ASN A 239 -4.35 16.76 -16.45
CA ASN A 239 -3.68 15.86 -15.50
C ASN A 239 -2.14 15.78 -15.67
N LEU A 240 -1.56 16.54 -16.62
CA LEU A 240 -0.14 16.59 -16.98
C LEU A 240 0.44 15.28 -17.55
N ILE A 241 -0.36 14.22 -17.64
CA ILE A 241 0.03 12.93 -18.21
C ILE A 241 -0.41 12.84 -19.67
N THR A 242 -1.69 13.09 -19.93
CA THR A 242 -2.26 13.12 -21.27
C THR A 242 -2.29 14.57 -21.74
N ARG A 243 -1.40 14.90 -22.68
CA ARG A 243 -1.23 16.23 -23.26
C ARG A 243 -1.26 16.13 -24.78
N ASN A 244 -1.81 17.13 -25.46
CA ASN A 244 -1.79 17.21 -26.92
C ASN A 244 -1.41 18.62 -27.37
N GLY A 245 -0.63 18.73 -28.44
CA GLY A 245 -0.15 20.03 -28.94
C GLY A 245 1.18 20.50 -28.35
N LEU A 246 1.88 21.32 -29.13
CA LEU A 246 3.09 22.03 -28.74
C LEU A 246 2.72 23.44 -28.31
N ASP A 247 3.41 23.95 -27.31
CA ASP A 247 3.29 25.35 -26.91
C ASP A 247 4.06 26.23 -27.91
N ALA A 248 3.54 27.43 -28.19
CA ALA A 248 4.19 28.40 -29.05
C ALA A 248 5.64 28.67 -28.60
N GLY A 249 6.54 28.97 -29.54
CA GLY A 249 7.94 29.25 -29.22
C GLY A 249 8.84 28.00 -29.17
N ASP A 250 9.21 27.49 -27.99
CA ASP A 250 10.16 26.37 -27.88
C ASP A 250 9.49 25.06 -28.34
N PRO A 251 9.94 24.45 -29.45
CA PRO A 251 9.31 23.24 -30.01
C PRO A 251 9.39 22.00 -29.10
N ALA A 252 10.10 22.09 -27.97
CA ALA A 252 10.13 21.04 -26.96
C ALA A 252 9.07 21.19 -25.84
N ASN A 253 8.34 22.32 -25.77
CA ASN A 253 7.29 22.54 -24.78
C ASN A 253 5.97 21.96 -25.28
N ASN A 254 5.31 21.15 -24.46
CA ASN A 254 3.96 20.68 -24.74
C ASN A 254 2.92 21.61 -24.11
N ILE A 255 1.75 21.72 -24.72
CA ILE A 255 0.57 22.31 -24.08
C ILE A 255 0.16 21.43 -22.89
N ASN A 256 -0.10 22.04 -21.74
CA ASN A 256 -0.67 21.34 -20.58
C ASN A 256 -2.20 21.34 -20.68
N GLY A 257 -2.68 20.71 -21.74
CA GLY A 257 -4.07 20.61 -22.17
C GLY A 257 -4.22 19.59 -23.28
N THR A 258 -5.43 19.44 -23.81
CA THR A 258 -5.77 18.45 -24.84
C THR A 258 -6.53 19.02 -26.05
N PRO A 259 -6.10 20.16 -26.64
CA PRO A 259 -6.75 20.72 -27.83
C PRO A 259 -6.87 19.67 -28.95
N LYS A 260 -8.06 19.58 -29.55
CA LYS A 260 -8.53 18.59 -30.52
C LYS A 260 -8.39 17.13 -30.09
N ALA A 261 -8.37 16.85 -28.79
CA ALA A 261 -8.28 15.51 -28.24
C ALA A 261 -9.20 15.34 -27.03
N LYS A 262 -9.44 14.09 -26.63
CA LYS A 262 -10.26 13.80 -25.45
C LYS A 262 -9.57 14.37 -24.20
N ASN A 263 -10.31 15.16 -23.43
CA ASN A 263 -9.90 15.68 -22.13
C ASN A 263 -9.19 14.62 -21.28
N SER A 264 -8.05 15.01 -20.71
CA SER A 264 -7.22 14.15 -19.88
C SER A 264 -7.97 13.63 -18.64
N VAL A 265 -8.87 14.45 -18.09
CA VAL A 265 -9.71 14.12 -16.93
C VAL A 265 -10.90 13.21 -17.27
N SER A 266 -11.29 13.17 -18.54
CA SER A 266 -12.32 12.30 -19.12
C SER A 266 -11.75 10.98 -19.67
N THR A 267 -10.42 10.84 -19.72
CA THR A 267 -9.74 9.68 -20.28
C THR A 267 -9.57 8.59 -19.22
N SER A 268 -9.99 7.36 -19.53
CA SER A 268 -9.81 6.21 -18.62
C SER A 268 -9.83 4.90 -19.42
N PRO A 269 -8.84 4.01 -19.25
CA PRO A 269 -7.65 4.16 -18.40
C PRO A 269 -6.56 5.04 -19.05
N THR A 270 -5.75 5.73 -18.26
CA THR A 270 -4.61 6.53 -18.74
C THR A 270 -3.31 5.74 -18.70
N THR A 271 -2.58 5.64 -19.81
CA THR A 271 -1.29 4.92 -19.87
C THR A 271 -0.11 5.85 -19.59
N ILE A 272 0.76 5.45 -18.66
CA ILE A 272 1.97 6.18 -18.27
C ILE A 272 3.20 5.45 -18.80
N PHE A 273 3.96 6.14 -19.65
CA PHE A 273 5.29 5.70 -20.11
C PHE A 273 6.41 6.32 -19.28
N SER A 274 6.24 7.59 -18.88
CA SER A 274 7.10 8.32 -17.95
C SER A 274 6.30 9.41 -17.25
N LEU A 275 6.79 9.89 -16.11
CA LEU A 275 6.23 11.06 -15.42
C LEU A 275 7.00 12.32 -15.84
N PRO A 276 6.33 13.49 -15.94
CA PRO A 276 6.92 14.72 -16.48
C PRO A 276 7.81 15.47 -15.47
N PHE A 277 8.66 14.76 -14.74
CA PHE A 277 9.54 15.34 -13.70
C PHE A 277 10.68 16.22 -14.26
N ASN A 278 10.89 16.18 -15.57
CA ASN A 278 11.75 17.12 -16.31
C ASN A 278 11.15 18.54 -16.35
N GLU A 279 9.82 18.66 -16.26
CA GLU A 279 9.09 19.92 -16.35
C GLU A 279 8.52 20.33 -14.99
N PHE A 280 8.01 19.37 -14.21
CA PHE A 280 7.32 19.63 -12.95
C PHE A 280 8.06 19.01 -11.76
N PRO A 281 8.44 19.79 -10.73
CA PRO A 281 9.02 19.23 -9.51
C PRO A 281 8.03 18.34 -8.74
N GLU A 282 6.74 18.56 -8.93
CA GLU A 282 5.66 17.84 -8.26
C GLU A 282 4.62 17.39 -9.29
N VAL A 283 4.27 16.11 -9.26
CA VAL A 283 3.27 15.50 -10.14
C VAL A 283 2.21 14.84 -9.28
N THR A 284 0.94 15.05 -9.61
CA THR A 284 -0.20 14.47 -8.87
C THR A 284 -1.01 13.56 -9.77
N LEU A 285 -1.13 12.30 -9.39
CA LEU A 285 -2.06 11.35 -9.99
C LEU A 285 -3.41 11.46 -9.28
N THR A 286 -4.44 11.89 -10.01
CA THR A 286 -5.79 12.10 -9.50
C THR A 286 -6.67 10.89 -9.77
N TYR A 287 -7.84 10.80 -9.12
CA TYR A 287 -8.79 9.72 -9.46
C TYR A 287 -9.36 9.88 -10.89
N LEU A 288 -9.44 11.13 -11.38
CA LEU A 288 -9.70 11.46 -12.78
C LEU A 288 -8.50 11.04 -13.63
N GLY A 289 -8.72 10.36 -14.76
CA GLY A 289 -7.63 9.67 -15.47
C GLY A 289 -7.40 8.23 -15.04
N GLY A 290 -7.90 7.84 -13.86
CA GLY A 290 -7.71 6.50 -13.29
C GLY A 290 -8.59 5.42 -13.96
N PRO A 291 -8.19 4.14 -13.96
CA PRO A 291 -6.93 3.63 -13.43
C PRO A 291 -5.75 3.96 -14.36
N TYR A 292 -4.57 4.17 -13.77
CA TYR A 292 -3.35 4.42 -14.52
C TYR A 292 -2.64 3.12 -14.88
N ILE A 293 -2.29 2.94 -16.15
CA ILE A 293 -1.54 1.79 -16.65
C ILE A 293 -0.07 2.15 -16.73
N ILE A 294 0.76 1.58 -15.86
CA ILE A 294 2.20 1.80 -15.86
C ILE A 294 2.85 0.81 -16.82
N ASN A 295 3.24 1.30 -18.00
CA ASN A 295 3.69 0.44 -19.09
C ASN A 295 5.17 0.06 -19.00
N PHE A 296 6.01 0.91 -18.40
CA PHE A 296 7.44 0.70 -18.18
C PHE A 296 7.85 1.15 -16.77
N PRO A 297 9.05 0.83 -16.27
CA PRO A 297 9.57 1.39 -15.03
C PRO A 297 9.44 2.91 -14.99
N ILE A 298 8.85 3.44 -13.92
CA ILE A 298 8.81 4.88 -13.65
C ILE A 298 9.67 5.19 -12.42
N SER A 299 10.25 6.39 -12.39
CA SER A 299 11.06 6.85 -11.27
C SER A 299 10.61 8.22 -10.76
N VAL A 300 10.72 8.42 -9.46
CA VAL A 300 10.62 9.73 -8.79
C VAL A 300 12.04 10.18 -8.47
N PRO A 301 12.62 11.13 -9.23
CA PRO A 301 13.99 11.57 -9.02
C PRO A 301 14.19 12.30 -7.70
N LEU A 302 15.44 12.43 -7.27
CA LEU A 302 15.79 13.21 -6.07
C LEU A 302 15.35 14.67 -6.24
N GLY A 303 14.63 15.21 -5.24
CA GLY A 303 14.09 16.57 -5.28
C GLY A 303 12.66 16.67 -5.84
N ASN A 304 12.14 15.59 -6.44
CA ASN A 304 10.77 15.55 -6.96
C ASN A 304 9.79 14.84 -6.00
N ILE A 305 8.50 15.16 -6.15
CA ILE A 305 7.40 14.62 -5.35
C ILE A 305 6.35 13.99 -6.28
N LEU A 306 5.99 12.73 -6.03
CA LEU A 306 4.80 12.09 -6.61
C LEU A 306 3.69 12.07 -5.57
N ASN A 307 2.58 12.76 -5.84
CA ASN A 307 1.35 12.64 -5.06
C ASN A 307 0.40 11.65 -5.76
N ILE A 308 -0.29 10.84 -4.97
CA ILE A 308 -1.34 9.95 -5.44
C ILE A 308 -2.55 10.19 -4.54
N GLN A 309 -3.65 10.64 -5.15
CA GLN A 309 -4.88 10.95 -4.43
C GLN A 309 -5.64 9.70 -3.96
N PRO A 310 -6.55 9.82 -2.99
CA PRO A 310 -7.43 8.72 -2.58
C PRO A 310 -8.22 8.11 -3.74
N GLY A 311 -8.38 6.79 -3.72
CA GLY A 311 -9.15 6.01 -4.70
C GLY A 311 -8.42 5.72 -6.02
N VAL A 312 -7.18 6.20 -6.18
CA VAL A 312 -6.40 5.96 -7.41
C VAL A 312 -5.92 4.52 -7.47
N ALA A 313 -6.06 3.90 -8.64
CA ALA A 313 -5.49 2.59 -8.94
C ALA A 313 -4.36 2.70 -9.99
N LEU A 314 -3.18 2.16 -9.66
CA LEU A 314 -2.04 2.01 -10.54
C LEU A 314 -1.90 0.53 -10.91
N LYS A 315 -2.01 0.23 -12.20
CA LYS A 315 -1.91 -1.12 -12.77
C LYS A 315 -0.62 -1.25 -13.58
N PHE A 316 0.27 -2.11 -13.13
CA PHE A 316 1.61 -2.30 -13.67
C PHE A 316 1.65 -3.46 -14.67
N VAL A 317 2.13 -3.21 -15.89
CA VAL A 317 2.26 -4.21 -16.97
C VAL A 317 3.43 -5.16 -16.69
N ALA A 318 3.12 -6.36 -16.19
CA ALA A 318 4.11 -7.34 -15.71
C ALA A 318 5.20 -7.68 -16.74
N LEU A 319 4.82 -7.93 -18.00
CA LEU A 319 5.73 -8.37 -19.06
C LEU A 319 6.77 -7.31 -19.45
N ASN A 320 6.53 -6.05 -19.13
CA ASN A 320 7.44 -4.94 -19.45
C ASN A 320 8.39 -4.61 -18.29
N GLY A 321 8.35 -5.40 -17.21
CA GLY A 321 9.16 -5.13 -16.01
C GLY A 321 8.76 -3.84 -15.29
N SER A 322 7.53 -3.38 -15.45
CA SER A 322 7.06 -2.13 -14.83
C SER A 322 7.23 -2.16 -13.30
N SER A 323 7.74 -1.05 -12.76
CA SER A 323 8.09 -0.85 -11.35
C SER A 323 7.95 0.62 -10.98
N LEU A 324 8.05 0.93 -9.69
CA LEU A 324 8.17 2.30 -9.19
C LEU A 324 9.47 2.46 -8.38
N GLU A 325 10.41 3.26 -8.88
CA GLU A 325 11.61 3.65 -8.14
C GLU A 325 11.42 5.05 -7.52
N VAL A 326 11.77 5.22 -6.25
CA VAL A 326 11.56 6.46 -5.50
C VAL A 326 12.88 6.90 -4.85
N LYS A 327 13.57 7.85 -5.50
CA LYS A 327 14.72 8.57 -4.95
C LYS A 327 14.30 9.88 -4.28
N GLY A 328 13.26 10.51 -4.80
CA GLY A 328 12.58 11.67 -4.21
C GLY A 328 11.60 11.28 -3.11
N VAL A 329 10.36 11.77 -3.23
CA VAL A 329 9.28 11.59 -2.25
C VAL A 329 8.04 10.99 -2.91
N LEU A 330 7.47 9.95 -2.30
CA LEU A 330 6.14 9.44 -2.64
C LEU A 330 5.15 9.82 -1.53
N LYS A 331 4.05 10.48 -1.89
CA LYS A 331 2.90 10.73 -1.02
C LYS A 331 1.68 10.00 -1.59
N ALA A 332 1.50 8.74 -1.17
CA ALA A 332 0.32 7.95 -1.47
C ALA A 332 -0.56 7.90 -0.22
N ILE A 333 -1.43 8.89 -0.07
CA ILE A 333 -2.26 9.08 1.13
C ILE A 333 -3.72 8.91 0.70
N GLY A 334 -4.24 7.70 0.87
CA GLY A 334 -5.63 7.35 0.63
C GLY A 334 -6.52 7.64 1.84
N GLU A 335 -7.76 7.18 1.75
CA GLU A 335 -8.77 7.27 2.82
C GLU A 335 -9.50 5.93 2.97
N GLU A 336 -10.14 5.70 4.12
CA GLU A 336 -10.97 4.51 4.34
C GLU A 336 -12.07 4.41 3.28
N GLY A 337 -12.16 3.28 2.58
CA GLY A 337 -13.11 3.08 1.46
C GLY A 337 -12.72 3.76 0.14
N LYS A 338 -11.58 4.47 0.12
CA LYS A 338 -10.93 5.02 -1.08
C LYS A 338 -9.43 4.71 -1.04
N GLU A 339 -9.11 3.45 -0.86
CA GLU A 339 -7.73 3.00 -0.80
C GLU A 339 -7.01 3.25 -2.14
N ILE A 340 -5.73 3.58 -2.07
CA ILE A 340 -4.86 3.60 -3.25
C ILE A 340 -4.42 2.17 -3.55
N VAL A 341 -4.60 1.72 -4.78
CA VAL A 341 -4.33 0.34 -5.17
C VAL A 341 -3.14 0.26 -6.12
N PHE A 342 -2.08 -0.44 -5.71
CA PHE A 342 -0.97 -0.84 -6.60
C PHE A 342 -1.13 -2.32 -6.95
N THR A 343 -1.34 -2.64 -8.22
CA THR A 343 -1.59 -4.02 -8.69
C THR A 343 -1.01 -4.26 -10.08
N SER A 344 -1.03 -5.51 -10.57
CA SER A 344 -0.73 -5.80 -11.98
C SER A 344 -1.96 -5.61 -12.88
N THR A 345 -1.72 -5.40 -14.18
CA THR A 345 -2.76 -5.38 -15.23
C THR A 345 -3.37 -6.76 -15.50
N ASP A 346 -2.66 -7.83 -15.18
CA ASP A 346 -3.05 -9.22 -15.44
C ASP A 346 -2.86 -10.09 -14.18
N ASP A 347 -2.84 -11.41 -14.35
CA ASP A 347 -2.59 -12.38 -13.27
C ASP A 347 -1.09 -12.66 -13.02
N ASN A 348 -0.20 -12.00 -13.78
CA ASN A 348 1.22 -11.99 -13.51
C ASN A 348 1.56 -10.92 -12.47
N TYR A 349 2.86 -10.75 -12.25
CA TYR A 349 3.39 -9.94 -11.17
C TYR A 349 4.24 -8.78 -11.67
N TRP A 350 4.03 -7.62 -11.06
CA TRP A 350 4.85 -6.43 -11.31
C TRP A 350 6.01 -6.33 -10.33
N LEU A 351 7.01 -5.50 -10.63
CA LEU A 351 8.31 -5.57 -9.95
C LEU A 351 8.39 -4.91 -8.56
N GLY A 352 7.28 -4.37 -8.07
CA GLY A 352 7.21 -3.72 -6.76
C GLY A 352 7.73 -2.29 -6.74
N ILE A 353 7.89 -1.76 -5.53
CA ILE A 353 8.33 -0.40 -5.23
C ILE A 353 9.71 -0.43 -4.60
N LEU A 354 10.62 0.40 -5.09
CA LEU A 354 11.96 0.58 -4.54
C LEU A 354 12.12 2.01 -4.04
N PHE A 355 12.27 2.18 -2.73
CA PHE A 355 12.77 3.42 -2.13
C PHE A 355 14.29 3.31 -1.97
N GLU A 356 15.03 4.19 -2.64
CA GLU A 356 16.49 4.16 -2.67
C GLU A 356 17.05 5.51 -2.21
N GLY A 357 17.95 5.47 -1.21
CA GLY A 357 18.67 6.64 -0.71
C GLY A 357 20.17 6.46 -0.86
N ASP A 358 20.87 7.53 -1.22
CA ASP A 358 22.35 7.52 -1.30
C ASP A 358 22.98 7.35 0.09
N THR A 359 22.41 8.05 1.09
CA THR A 359 22.76 8.01 2.51
C THR A 359 21.55 7.67 3.35
N LEU A 360 21.76 7.17 4.57
CA LEU A 360 20.69 6.93 5.54
C LEU A 360 19.88 8.23 5.77
N GLU A 361 18.60 8.17 5.47
CA GLU A 361 17.65 9.24 5.74
C GLU A 361 17.29 9.30 7.23
N SER A 362 17.42 10.47 7.84
CA SER A 362 17.18 10.67 9.27
C SER A 362 15.71 10.84 9.63
N GLU A 363 14.86 11.18 8.65
CA GLU A 363 13.45 11.53 8.85
C GLU A 363 12.58 10.85 7.79
N ILE A 364 11.31 10.61 8.12
CA ILE A 364 10.35 10.05 7.18
C ILE A 364 10.03 11.10 6.10
N SER A 365 10.31 10.77 4.84
CA SER A 365 9.96 11.63 3.71
C SER A 365 8.75 11.12 2.92
N SER A 366 8.66 9.80 2.71
CA SER A 366 7.58 9.18 1.92
C SER A 366 6.49 8.57 2.80
N GLN A 367 5.24 8.68 2.35
CA GLN A 367 4.05 8.27 3.09
C GLN A 367 3.17 7.36 2.22
N LEU A 368 2.76 6.24 2.80
CA LEU A 368 1.85 5.25 2.24
C LEU A 368 0.77 5.01 3.30
N GLU A 369 -0.43 5.55 3.10
CA GLU A 369 -1.55 5.41 4.02
C GLU A 369 -2.82 5.01 3.27
N TYR A 370 -3.60 4.07 3.82
CA TYR A 370 -4.73 3.44 3.10
C TYR A 370 -4.33 2.92 1.72
N VAL A 371 -3.23 2.18 1.69
CA VAL A 371 -2.67 1.59 0.47
C VAL A 371 -2.89 0.09 0.46
N LYS A 372 -3.33 -0.44 -0.68
CA LYS A 372 -3.36 -1.87 -0.97
C LYS A 372 -2.31 -2.20 -2.03
N ILE A 373 -1.37 -3.08 -1.67
CA ILE A 373 -0.39 -3.61 -2.60
C ILE A 373 -0.72 -5.07 -2.87
N ASP A 374 -1.00 -5.38 -4.13
CA ASP A 374 -1.36 -6.70 -4.62
C ASP A 374 -0.49 -7.08 -5.83
N LYS A 375 -0.32 -8.37 -6.06
CA LYS A 375 0.41 -8.95 -7.22
C LYS A 375 1.82 -8.38 -7.46
N ALA A 376 2.47 -7.86 -6.43
CA ALA A 376 3.86 -7.39 -6.52
C ALA A 376 4.83 -8.56 -6.28
N ARG A 377 5.83 -8.72 -7.15
CA ARG A 377 6.89 -9.72 -7.08
C ARG A 377 8.26 -9.09 -7.34
N SER A 378 9.27 -9.57 -6.62
CA SER A 378 10.64 -9.32 -7.01
C SER A 378 11.05 -10.03 -8.29
N PHE A 379 11.70 -9.33 -9.20
CA PHE A 379 12.57 -9.97 -10.19
C PHE A 379 13.82 -10.57 -9.53
N GLU A 380 14.33 -11.69 -10.01
CA GLU A 380 15.50 -12.42 -9.46
C GLU A 380 16.83 -11.62 -9.50
N PHE A 381 16.80 -10.34 -9.86
CA PHE A 381 17.97 -9.49 -10.12
C PHE A 381 18.03 -8.16 -9.33
N GLY A 382 17.34 -7.98 -8.18
CA GLY A 382 17.74 -6.87 -7.28
C GLY A 382 16.80 -6.32 -6.19
N ILE A 383 15.47 -6.46 -6.28
CA ILE A 383 14.54 -5.83 -5.30
C ILE A 383 14.14 -6.79 -4.16
N HIS A 384 14.05 -8.08 -4.45
CA HIS A 384 13.76 -9.20 -3.54
C HIS A 384 12.58 -8.98 -2.58
N SER A 385 11.61 -8.12 -2.94
CA SER A 385 10.41 -7.77 -2.15
C SER A 385 9.33 -7.09 -2.98
N ALA A 386 8.11 -6.98 -2.44
CA ALA A 386 7.06 -6.11 -3.00
C ALA A 386 7.35 -4.63 -2.75
N ILE A 387 7.89 -4.30 -1.58
CA ILE A 387 8.46 -2.99 -1.27
C ILE A 387 9.85 -3.19 -0.70
N LYS A 388 10.87 -2.55 -1.29
CA LYS A 388 12.20 -2.41 -0.71
C LYS A 388 12.42 -0.97 -0.27
N VAL A 389 12.94 -0.79 0.94
CA VAL A 389 13.35 0.51 1.49
C VAL A 389 14.81 0.42 1.87
N ASN A 390 15.68 1.04 1.08
CA ASN A 390 17.13 0.99 1.26
C ASN A 390 17.67 2.38 1.62
N LYS A 391 18.16 2.53 2.85
CA LYS A 391 18.67 3.80 3.42
C LYS A 391 17.67 4.96 3.39
N LYS A 392 16.38 4.68 3.20
CA LYS A 392 15.26 5.62 3.23
C LYS A 392 14.39 5.37 4.47
N ALA A 393 13.55 6.32 4.81
CA ALA A 393 12.53 6.15 5.86
C ALA A 393 11.13 6.48 5.31
N ILE A 394 10.22 5.50 5.45
CA ILE A 394 8.82 5.65 5.03
C ILE A 394 7.88 5.52 6.21
N SER A 395 6.70 6.14 6.10
CA SER A 395 5.53 5.83 6.91
C SER A 395 4.62 4.90 6.11
N PHE A 396 4.34 3.70 6.61
CA PHE A 396 3.40 2.75 6.00
C PHE A 396 2.27 2.42 6.98
N LYS A 397 1.07 2.94 6.73
CA LYS A 397 -0.02 2.97 7.70
C LYS A 397 -1.36 2.53 7.16
N ASN A 398 -2.21 1.93 8.00
CA ASN A 398 -3.62 1.62 7.67
C ASN A 398 -3.75 0.89 6.33
N SER A 399 -2.84 -0.04 6.06
CA SER A 399 -2.59 -0.56 4.72
C SER A 399 -2.58 -2.09 4.70
N SER A 400 -2.58 -2.67 3.50
CA SER A 400 -2.49 -4.13 3.34
C SER A 400 -1.49 -4.53 2.28
N LEU A 401 -0.79 -5.62 2.58
CA LEU A 401 0.18 -6.25 1.71
C LEU A 401 -0.10 -7.76 1.77
N ALA A 402 -0.77 -8.28 0.74
CA ALA A 402 -1.29 -9.64 0.70
C ALA A 402 -0.76 -10.37 -0.55
N TYR A 403 -0.31 -11.61 -0.40
CA TYR A 403 0.23 -12.36 -1.53
C TYR A 403 0.42 -13.84 -1.22
N GLY A 404 0.12 -14.79 -2.12
CA GLY A 404 0.15 -16.24 -1.82
C GLY A 404 1.36 -17.08 -2.29
N PHE A 405 2.43 -16.51 -2.87
CA PHE A 405 3.55 -17.32 -3.42
C PHE A 405 4.91 -16.59 -3.65
N ASN A 406 5.40 -15.71 -2.74
CA ASN A 406 6.58 -14.85 -3.00
C ASN A 406 7.58 -14.75 -1.85
N PHE A 407 8.75 -14.19 -2.19
CA PHE A 407 9.93 -14.06 -1.35
C PHE A 407 9.80 -13.03 -0.21
N ARG A 408 9.47 -11.76 -0.44
CA ARG A 408 9.29 -10.81 0.69
C ARG A 408 8.19 -9.80 0.46
N GLY A 409 7.46 -9.44 1.51
CA GLY A 409 6.50 -8.33 1.48
C GLY A 409 7.25 -7.00 1.52
N LEU A 410 7.71 -6.62 2.70
CA LEU A 410 8.48 -5.41 2.96
C LEU A 410 9.92 -5.76 3.33
N TYR A 411 10.90 -5.16 2.64
CA TYR A 411 12.33 -5.34 2.90
C TYR A 411 12.98 -4.01 3.28
N LEU A 412 13.38 -3.90 4.55
CA LEU A 412 14.00 -2.73 5.13
C LEU A 412 15.51 -2.94 5.25
N VAL A 413 16.30 -2.13 4.55
CA VAL A 413 17.77 -2.18 4.57
C VAL A 413 18.28 -0.87 5.14
N ASN A 414 18.86 -0.93 6.35
CA ASN A 414 19.31 0.23 7.12
C ASN A 414 18.27 1.36 7.07
N SER A 415 17.09 1.10 7.63
CA SER A 415 15.93 2.00 7.51
C SER A 415 15.37 2.37 8.88
N LEU A 416 14.87 3.60 8.99
CA LEU A 416 14.17 4.14 10.17
C LEU A 416 12.64 4.21 9.95
N SER A 417 12.12 3.39 9.04
CA SER A 417 10.70 3.40 8.66
C SER A 417 9.77 3.11 9.84
N THR A 418 8.56 3.67 9.78
CA THR A 418 7.46 3.37 10.71
C THR A 418 6.35 2.62 9.99
N ILE A 419 5.99 1.45 10.51
CA ILE A 419 4.95 0.56 10.00
C ILE A 419 3.88 0.47 11.09
N GLU A 420 2.64 0.85 10.78
CA GLU A 420 1.57 0.93 11.78
C GLU A 420 0.21 0.49 11.23
N ASN A 421 -0.49 -0.40 11.91
CA ASN A 421 -1.81 -0.87 11.46
C ASN A 421 -1.79 -1.42 10.02
N VAL A 422 -0.82 -2.29 9.73
CA VAL A 422 -0.67 -2.93 8.43
C VAL A 422 -1.01 -4.40 8.52
N VAL A 423 -1.73 -4.93 7.52
CA VAL A 423 -2.04 -6.36 7.41
C VAL A 423 -1.09 -7.01 6.42
N PHE A 424 -0.25 -7.93 6.92
CA PHE A 424 0.63 -8.79 6.13
C PHE A 424 0.10 -10.22 6.12
N THR A 425 -0.30 -10.72 4.94
CA THR A 425 -0.90 -12.06 4.85
C THR A 425 -0.39 -12.90 3.67
N ASN A 426 -0.25 -14.20 3.93
CA ASN A 426 0.05 -15.28 2.97
C ASN A 426 1.50 -15.34 2.43
N PHE A 427 2.50 -14.80 3.13
CA PHE A 427 3.91 -14.96 2.75
C PHE A 427 4.44 -16.37 3.08
N ASP A 428 3.83 -17.40 2.48
CA ASP A 428 4.01 -18.83 2.76
C ASP A 428 4.54 -19.64 1.55
N GLY A 429 5.19 -18.95 0.61
CA GLY A 429 5.79 -19.56 -0.59
C GLY A 429 6.98 -20.50 -0.31
N PRO A 430 7.48 -21.24 -1.31
CA PRO A 430 8.58 -22.20 -1.12
C PRO A 430 9.92 -21.51 -0.81
N PHE A 431 10.88 -22.30 -0.30
CA PHE A 431 12.27 -21.89 -0.15
C PHE A 431 12.87 -21.42 -1.49
N HIS A 432 13.63 -20.33 -1.45
CA HIS A 432 14.20 -19.71 -2.64
C HIS A 432 15.69 -20.05 -2.78
N SER A 433 16.04 -20.87 -3.77
CA SER A 433 17.38 -21.45 -3.91
C SER A 433 18.47 -20.45 -4.29
N SER A 434 18.16 -19.41 -5.08
CA SER A 434 19.18 -18.45 -5.53
C SER A 434 19.64 -17.49 -4.44
N THR A 435 18.78 -17.23 -3.44
CA THR A 435 19.09 -16.41 -2.27
C THR A 435 19.41 -17.24 -1.04
N ALA A 436 19.14 -18.55 -1.08
CA ALA A 436 19.26 -19.48 0.04
C ALA A 436 18.41 -19.05 1.25
N GLU A 437 17.19 -18.57 1.00
CA GLU A 437 16.35 -17.95 2.03
C GLU A 437 14.87 -18.37 1.88
N TYR A 438 14.14 -18.33 3.00
CA TYR A 438 12.69 -18.50 3.01
C TYR A 438 11.95 -17.16 2.95
N PRO A 439 10.68 -17.18 2.51
CA PRO A 439 9.83 -16.01 2.50
C PRO A 439 9.61 -15.30 3.84
N SER A 440 9.47 -13.97 3.80
CA SER A 440 9.16 -13.16 4.98
C SER A 440 8.15 -12.06 4.67
N ALA A 441 7.15 -11.85 5.53
CA ALA A 441 6.24 -10.71 5.42
C ALA A 441 7.02 -9.38 5.57
N VAL A 442 7.85 -9.28 6.61
CA VAL A 442 8.81 -8.19 6.78
C VAL A 442 10.21 -8.76 6.99
N TYR A 443 11.19 -8.23 6.26
CA TYR A 443 12.61 -8.53 6.45
C TYR A 443 13.37 -7.24 6.77
N ILE A 444 14.17 -7.27 7.84
CA ILE A 444 14.94 -6.15 8.35
C ILE A 444 16.41 -6.54 8.33
N GLN A 445 17.20 -5.82 7.54
CA GLN A 445 18.65 -5.92 7.52
C GLN A 445 19.23 -4.58 7.95
N GLU A 446 19.90 -4.55 9.11
CA GLU A 446 20.37 -3.30 9.73
C GLU A 446 19.22 -2.30 10.04
N GLY A 447 19.55 -1.18 10.69
CA GLY A 447 18.58 -0.14 11.05
C GLY A 447 17.72 -0.45 12.28
N SER A 448 16.80 0.47 12.57
CA SER A 448 15.94 0.43 13.76
C SER A 448 14.53 0.95 13.45
N PRO A 449 13.78 0.27 12.56
CA PRO A 449 12.42 0.67 12.24
C PRO A 449 11.47 0.42 13.42
N ILE A 450 10.30 1.05 13.37
CA ILE A 450 9.21 0.86 14.33
C ILE A 450 8.08 0.11 13.63
N ILE A 451 7.64 -1.01 14.20
CA ILE A 451 6.54 -1.83 13.68
C ILE A 451 5.51 -2.00 14.80
N LYS A 452 4.33 -1.41 14.63
CA LYS A 452 3.29 -1.43 15.67
C LYS A 452 1.89 -1.75 15.17
N ASN A 453 1.08 -2.28 16.07
CA ASN A 453 -0.37 -2.50 15.88
C ASN A 453 -0.72 -3.22 14.56
N SER A 454 0.18 -4.04 14.03
CA SER A 454 0.06 -4.68 12.72
C SER A 454 -0.30 -6.15 12.86
N ILE A 455 -0.90 -6.73 11.82
CA ILE A 455 -1.35 -8.12 11.77
C ILE A 455 -0.45 -8.90 10.82
N PHE A 456 0.13 -9.99 11.31
CA PHE A 456 0.93 -10.94 10.53
C PHE A 456 0.22 -12.28 10.52
N LYS A 457 -0.33 -12.67 9.37
CA LYS A 457 -1.14 -13.89 9.24
C LYS A 457 -0.66 -14.84 8.15
N LYS A 458 -0.54 -16.14 8.44
CA LYS A 458 -0.20 -17.18 7.45
C LYS A 458 1.10 -16.89 6.69
N ASN A 459 2.17 -16.58 7.40
CA ASN A 459 3.49 -16.34 6.81
C ASN A 459 4.50 -17.39 7.27
N ILE A 460 5.53 -17.69 6.47
CA ILE A 460 6.68 -18.48 6.95
C ILE A 460 7.41 -17.70 8.04
N TYR A 461 7.88 -16.50 7.70
CA TYR A 461 8.35 -15.53 8.68
C TYR A 461 7.38 -14.35 8.73
N GLY A 462 6.85 -14.04 9.92
CA GLY A 462 6.13 -12.77 10.12
C GLY A 462 7.11 -11.60 10.01
N ILE A 463 8.11 -11.59 10.88
CA ILE A 463 9.24 -10.64 10.84
C ILE A 463 10.56 -11.40 10.93
N ARG A 464 11.47 -11.16 9.99
CA ARG A 464 12.86 -11.63 10.01
C ARG A 464 13.79 -10.44 10.24
N ILE A 465 14.73 -10.57 11.16
CA ILE A 465 15.57 -9.48 11.66
C ILE A 465 17.01 -9.94 11.70
N GLU A 466 17.90 -9.26 10.99
CA GLU A 466 19.27 -9.71 10.86
C GLU A 466 20.29 -8.54 10.83
N TRP A 467 21.58 -8.89 10.86
CA TRP A 467 22.73 -7.98 10.68
C TRP A 467 22.79 -6.84 11.71
N GLY A 468 22.51 -7.15 12.98
CA GLY A 468 22.62 -6.17 14.06
C GLY A 468 21.48 -5.16 14.12
N ALA A 469 20.41 -5.36 13.34
CA ALA A 469 19.21 -4.53 13.43
C ALA A 469 18.59 -4.55 14.85
N SER A 470 18.00 -3.43 15.25
CA SER A 470 17.37 -3.22 16.56
C SER A 470 16.01 -2.53 16.43
N PRO A 471 15.00 -3.19 15.81
CA PRO A 471 13.68 -2.61 15.63
C PRO A 471 12.87 -2.54 16.92
N ILE A 472 11.91 -1.62 16.98
CA ILE A 472 10.84 -1.62 17.99
C ILE A 472 9.64 -2.37 17.41
N ILE A 473 9.16 -3.41 18.09
CA ILE A 473 8.04 -4.25 17.66
C ILE A 473 7.00 -4.25 18.77
N GLU A 474 5.91 -3.51 18.58
CA GLU A 474 4.95 -3.19 19.64
C GLU A 474 3.49 -3.52 19.28
N GLY A 475 2.77 -4.22 20.14
CA GLY A 475 1.30 -4.37 19.99
C GLY A 475 0.85 -5.11 18.72
N ASN A 476 1.73 -5.90 18.09
CA ASN A 476 1.40 -6.62 16.86
C ASN A 476 0.72 -7.96 17.17
N TYR A 477 -0.07 -8.46 16.21
CA TYR A 477 -0.79 -9.72 16.30
C TYR A 477 -0.24 -10.72 15.27
N PHE A 478 0.32 -11.83 15.76
CA PHE A 478 0.87 -12.90 14.92
C PHE A 478 -0.02 -14.14 14.99
N GLU A 479 -0.59 -14.53 13.84
CA GLU A 479 -1.51 -15.66 13.73
C GLU A 479 -1.15 -16.62 12.59
N GLU A 480 -1.20 -17.93 12.85
CA GLU A 480 -1.01 -18.96 11.81
C GLU A 480 0.32 -18.85 11.03
N ASN A 481 1.34 -18.19 11.58
CA ASN A 481 2.67 -18.13 10.98
C ASN A 481 3.48 -19.38 11.34
N GLU A 482 4.43 -19.78 10.50
CA GLU A 482 5.40 -20.80 10.92
C GLU A 482 6.34 -20.25 12.00
N LYS A 483 6.90 -19.06 11.75
CA LYS A 483 7.89 -18.41 12.62
C LYS A 483 7.48 -16.94 12.74
N PRO A 484 6.73 -16.56 13.79
CA PRO A 484 6.23 -15.20 13.96
C PRO A 484 7.33 -14.15 13.86
N ILE A 485 8.40 -14.34 14.63
CA ILE A 485 9.57 -13.47 14.63
C ILE A 485 10.83 -14.34 14.69
N TYR A 486 11.81 -14.02 13.83
CA TYR A 486 13.14 -14.60 13.85
C TYR A 486 14.20 -13.50 13.87
N ALA A 487 15.08 -13.55 14.87
CA ALA A 487 16.18 -12.62 15.04
C ALA A 487 17.53 -13.35 14.99
N PHE A 488 18.36 -13.02 13.99
CA PHE A 488 19.71 -13.54 13.81
C PHE A 488 20.75 -12.45 14.04
N SER A 489 21.53 -12.58 15.11
CA SER A 489 22.53 -11.58 15.51
C SER A 489 21.97 -10.16 15.61
N SER A 490 20.79 -10.03 16.22
CA SER A 490 20.01 -8.79 16.30
C SER A 490 19.35 -8.61 17.67
N SER A 491 18.92 -7.37 17.98
CA SER A 491 18.43 -6.97 19.31
C SER A 491 17.10 -6.22 19.23
N PRO A 492 15.98 -6.88 18.86
CA PRO A 492 14.68 -6.23 18.81
C PRO A 492 14.15 -5.87 20.20
N PHE A 493 13.51 -4.72 20.33
CA PHE A 493 12.72 -4.35 21.49
C PHE A 493 11.26 -4.75 21.29
N LEU A 494 10.70 -5.56 22.19
CA LEU A 494 9.37 -6.14 22.04
C LEU A 494 8.48 -5.83 23.24
N THR A 495 7.25 -5.39 22.96
CA THR A 495 6.26 -5.13 24.00
C THR A 495 4.84 -5.35 23.46
N GLY A 496 3.94 -5.92 24.28
CA GLY A 496 2.52 -6.04 23.94
C GLY A 496 2.15 -6.90 22.72
N ASN A 497 3.08 -7.65 22.12
CA ASN A 497 2.78 -8.51 20.97
C ASN A 497 2.03 -9.78 21.39
N GLN A 498 1.13 -10.24 20.53
CA GLN A 498 0.31 -11.44 20.74
C GLN A 498 0.66 -12.51 19.71
N PHE A 499 0.77 -13.76 20.18
CA PHE A 499 1.11 -14.92 19.35
C PHE A 499 0.02 -15.99 19.51
N LEU A 500 -0.75 -16.26 18.45
CA LEU A 500 -1.82 -17.25 18.46
C LEU A 500 -1.70 -18.24 17.29
N ASN A 501 -1.89 -19.54 17.54
CA ASN A 501 -1.97 -20.57 16.50
C ASN A 501 -0.78 -20.60 15.51
N ASN A 502 0.37 -20.06 15.88
CA ASN A 502 1.60 -20.19 15.08
C ASN A 502 2.22 -21.57 15.32
N ASN A 503 3.09 -22.04 14.42
CA ASN A 503 3.84 -23.29 14.70
C ASN A 503 4.71 -23.13 15.96
N ILE A 504 5.16 -21.90 16.24
CA ILE A 504 5.84 -21.53 17.47
C ILE A 504 5.25 -20.19 17.96
N ASN A 505 4.69 -20.15 19.17
CA ASN A 505 4.18 -18.92 19.77
C ASN A 505 5.28 -18.22 20.60
N GLY A 506 6.25 -17.65 19.90
CA GLY A 506 7.37 -16.94 20.50
C GLY A 506 8.34 -16.43 19.45
N ILE A 507 9.54 -16.09 19.91
CA ILE A 507 10.57 -15.44 19.10
C ILE A 507 11.77 -16.36 18.95
N LEU A 508 12.16 -16.65 17.72
CA LEU A 508 13.34 -17.46 17.44
C LEU A 508 14.59 -16.57 17.52
N MET A 509 15.56 -16.98 18.32
CA MET A 509 16.83 -16.30 18.55
C MET A 509 17.99 -17.16 18.07
N SER A 510 18.89 -16.57 17.28
CA SER A 510 20.08 -17.21 16.73
C SER A 510 21.24 -16.21 16.58
N GLY A 511 22.46 -16.72 16.42
CA GLY A 511 23.65 -15.92 16.13
C GLY A 511 24.23 -15.25 17.37
N SER A 512 24.85 -14.08 17.19
CA SER A 512 25.58 -13.38 18.27
C SER A 512 24.95 -12.03 18.60
N LEU A 513 24.68 -11.81 19.88
CA LEU A 513 24.30 -10.53 20.42
C LEU A 513 25.56 -9.69 20.74
N PHE A 514 25.64 -8.49 20.17
CA PHE A 514 26.76 -7.56 20.36
C PHE A 514 26.40 -6.31 21.18
N GLN A 515 25.12 -6.11 21.49
CA GLN A 515 24.61 -4.93 22.19
C GLN A 515 23.82 -5.34 23.43
N ASN A 516 23.74 -4.45 24.43
CA ASN A 516 22.95 -4.73 25.62
C ASN A 516 21.48 -4.91 25.26
N THR A 517 20.87 -5.99 25.73
CA THR A 517 19.49 -6.36 25.40
C THR A 517 18.75 -6.79 26.65
N THR A 518 17.45 -6.53 26.69
CA THR A 518 16.57 -7.02 27.74
C THR A 518 15.53 -7.96 27.16
N TRP A 519 15.45 -9.18 27.68
CA TRP A 519 14.37 -10.11 27.42
C TRP A 519 13.26 -9.91 28.42
N LYS A 520 12.05 -9.68 27.91
CA LYS A 520 10.88 -9.26 28.67
C LYS A 520 10.04 -10.45 29.12
N THR A 521 9.45 -10.33 30.30
CA THR A 521 8.48 -11.31 30.79
C THR A 521 7.22 -11.33 29.92
N GLY A 522 6.53 -12.47 29.84
CA GLY A 522 5.37 -12.66 28.95
C GLY A 522 5.71 -12.95 27.48
N ILE A 523 6.99 -12.93 27.11
CA ILE A 523 7.49 -13.36 25.79
C ILE A 523 8.24 -14.69 25.96
N THR A 524 7.90 -15.67 25.13
CA THR A 524 8.67 -16.92 25.02
C THR A 524 9.79 -16.74 24.00
N TYR A 525 11.03 -16.91 24.44
CA TYR A 525 12.21 -16.89 23.58
C TYR A 525 12.62 -18.32 23.23
N ILE A 526 12.85 -18.62 21.96
CA ILE A 526 13.27 -19.93 21.47
C ILE A 526 14.66 -19.82 20.85
N ILE A 527 15.66 -20.46 21.45
CA ILE A 527 16.99 -20.56 20.86
C ILE A 527 16.97 -21.68 19.81
N SER A 528 17.06 -21.29 18.53
CA SER A 528 16.90 -22.22 17.39
C SER A 528 18.16 -23.04 17.12
N ASP A 529 19.33 -22.47 17.36
CA ASP A 529 20.64 -23.09 17.16
C ASP A 529 21.68 -22.56 18.17
N GLN A 530 22.81 -22.01 17.72
CA GLN A 530 23.74 -21.33 18.59
C GLN A 530 23.32 -19.88 18.82
N PHE A 531 23.00 -19.54 20.05
CA PHE A 531 22.86 -18.14 20.49
C PHE A 531 24.04 -17.76 21.38
N VAL A 532 24.72 -16.67 21.05
CA VAL A 532 25.91 -16.19 21.77
C VAL A 532 25.65 -14.79 22.33
N VAL A 533 25.86 -14.60 23.62
CA VAL A 533 26.04 -13.25 24.18
C VAL A 533 27.53 -12.93 24.08
N ALA A 534 27.91 -12.11 23.10
CA ALA A 534 29.30 -11.76 22.85
C ALA A 534 29.81 -10.75 23.90
N SER A 535 31.10 -10.78 24.22
CA SER A 535 31.70 -9.73 25.06
C SER A 535 31.82 -8.42 24.28
N PRO A 536 31.47 -7.24 24.86
CA PRO A 536 31.09 -6.99 26.26
C PRO A 536 29.56 -6.88 26.49
N ALA A 537 28.72 -7.43 25.61
CA ALA A 537 27.27 -7.29 25.68
C ALA A 537 26.68 -7.90 26.98
N ILE A 538 25.64 -7.26 27.47
CA ILE A 538 24.86 -7.69 28.64
C ILE A 538 23.45 -8.10 28.18
N LEU A 539 23.07 -9.34 28.47
CA LEU A 539 21.68 -9.79 28.36
C LEU A 539 21.02 -9.80 29.73
N THR A 540 20.05 -8.90 29.92
CA THR A 540 19.18 -8.89 31.10
C THR A 540 17.92 -9.69 30.81
N ILE A 541 17.54 -10.61 31.70
CA ILE A 541 16.34 -11.44 31.56
C ILE A 541 15.41 -11.12 32.72
N GLU A 542 14.20 -10.64 32.43
CA GLU A 542 13.22 -10.29 33.45
C GLU A 542 12.65 -11.53 34.19
N PRO A 543 12.25 -11.38 35.47
CA PRO A 543 11.58 -12.45 36.21
C PRO A 543 10.39 -13.06 35.47
N GLY A 544 10.24 -14.39 35.57
CA GLY A 544 9.15 -15.13 34.93
C GLY A 544 9.32 -15.40 33.44
N THR A 545 10.44 -14.99 32.82
CA THR A 545 10.71 -15.26 31.40
C THR A 545 10.94 -16.75 31.15
N ILE A 546 10.39 -17.25 30.03
CA ILE A 546 10.56 -18.64 29.57
C ILE A 546 11.45 -18.64 28.33
N ILE A 547 12.53 -19.43 28.40
CA ILE A 547 13.49 -19.65 27.34
C ILE A 547 13.43 -21.13 26.94
N LYS A 548 13.03 -21.40 25.71
CA LYS A 548 12.97 -22.74 25.12
C LYS A 548 14.13 -22.96 24.15
N PHE A 549 14.49 -24.22 23.92
CA PHE A 549 15.59 -24.60 23.02
C PHE A 549 15.14 -25.67 22.03
N LYS A 550 15.58 -25.56 20.77
CA LYS A 550 15.27 -26.53 19.71
C LYS A 550 15.98 -27.89 19.92
N SER A 551 15.30 -28.97 19.53
CA SER A 551 15.65 -30.36 19.85
C SER A 551 16.95 -30.89 19.22
N THR A 552 17.62 -31.86 19.88
CA THR A 552 18.89 -32.54 19.53
C THR A 552 18.80 -33.60 18.46
N ASN A 553 17.61 -33.94 17.97
CA ASN A 553 17.49 -34.71 16.72
C ASN A 553 17.93 -33.89 15.49
N ASP A 554 18.32 -32.63 15.71
CA ASP A 554 18.90 -31.68 14.78
C ASP A 554 20.41 -31.51 15.10
N PRO A 555 21.33 -31.63 14.11
CA PRO A 555 22.76 -31.29 14.28
C PRO A 555 23.01 -29.87 14.82
N TRP A 556 22.02 -28.99 14.68
CA TRP A 556 22.00 -27.60 15.13
C TRP A 556 21.19 -27.39 16.41
N ALA A 557 21.08 -28.40 17.29
CA ALA A 557 20.33 -28.25 18.55
C ALA A 557 20.70 -26.99 19.35
N GLY A 558 19.69 -26.42 20.01
CA GLY A 558 19.81 -25.16 20.73
C GLY A 558 20.93 -25.19 21.77
N LYS A 559 21.89 -24.26 21.67
CA LYS A 559 22.96 -24.01 22.64
C LYS A 559 23.11 -22.52 22.92
N PHE A 560 23.29 -22.18 24.18
CA PHE A 560 23.41 -20.81 24.65
C PHE A 560 24.81 -20.57 25.22
N ILE A 561 25.60 -19.74 24.53
CA ILE A 561 26.99 -19.47 24.89
C ILE A 561 27.11 -18.05 25.42
N ILE A 562 27.77 -17.89 26.56
CA ILE A 562 27.90 -16.62 27.26
C ILE A 562 29.38 -16.27 27.33
N ASN A 563 29.78 -15.35 26.46
CA ASN A 563 31.11 -14.74 26.46
C ASN A 563 31.09 -13.33 27.08
N GLY A 564 29.95 -12.64 27.04
CA GLY A 564 29.65 -11.40 27.74
C GLY A 564 29.02 -11.65 29.11
N GLN A 565 27.97 -10.89 29.47
CA GLN A 565 27.28 -11.04 30.76
C GLN A 565 25.81 -11.42 30.59
N VAL A 566 25.31 -12.29 31.47
CA VAL A 566 23.87 -12.55 31.63
C VAL A 566 23.43 -12.16 33.04
N LEU A 567 22.36 -11.38 33.13
CA LEU A 567 21.68 -11.03 34.37
C LEU A 567 20.29 -11.66 34.36
N ALA A 568 20.19 -12.90 34.83
CA ALA A 568 18.96 -13.67 34.97
C ALA A 568 18.58 -13.75 36.46
N GLN A 569 17.78 -12.80 36.92
CA GLN A 569 17.42 -12.65 38.33
C GLN A 569 15.91 -12.80 38.51
N GLY A 570 15.43 -14.03 38.59
CA GLY A 570 14.03 -14.34 38.88
C GLY A 570 13.66 -14.15 40.36
N THR A 571 12.44 -14.53 40.71
CA THR A 571 11.95 -14.61 42.09
C THR A 571 11.31 -15.97 42.35
N ASP A 572 11.05 -16.30 43.62
CA ASP A 572 10.33 -17.55 43.98
C ASP A 572 8.97 -17.67 43.28
N SER A 573 8.26 -16.55 43.10
CA SER A 573 6.95 -16.51 42.44
C SER A 573 7.03 -16.43 40.92
N GLN A 574 8.15 -15.95 40.38
CA GLN A 574 8.39 -15.76 38.95
C GLN A 574 9.81 -16.20 38.59
N PRO A 575 10.10 -17.51 38.65
CA PRO A 575 11.40 -18.03 38.27
C PRO A 575 11.63 -17.87 36.77
N ILE A 576 12.89 -17.72 36.36
CA ILE A 576 13.27 -17.75 34.93
C ILE A 576 13.49 -19.21 34.54
N VAL A 577 12.86 -19.67 33.46
CA VAL A 577 12.90 -21.09 33.08
C VAL A 577 13.62 -21.30 31.75
N PHE A 578 14.64 -22.16 31.77
CA PHE A 578 15.34 -22.68 30.59
C PHE A 578 14.91 -24.13 30.37
N THR A 579 14.27 -24.43 29.24
CA THR A 579 13.64 -25.74 29.01
C THR A 579 13.60 -26.15 27.53
N SER A 580 13.11 -27.35 27.24
CA SER A 580 12.92 -27.84 25.87
C SER A 580 11.77 -27.13 25.15
N GLN A 581 11.85 -26.99 23.83
CA GLN A 581 10.69 -26.59 23.02
C GLN A 581 9.48 -27.53 23.16
N SER A 582 9.72 -28.80 23.48
CA SER A 582 8.69 -29.82 23.72
C SER A 582 8.02 -29.70 25.09
N ASP A 583 8.50 -28.79 25.95
CA ASP A 583 7.90 -28.54 27.27
C ASP A 583 6.68 -27.62 27.12
N ASN A 584 5.52 -28.06 27.62
CA ASN A 584 4.24 -27.34 27.49
C ASN A 584 4.14 -26.09 28.39
N LEU A 585 5.22 -25.73 29.10
CA LEU A 585 5.26 -24.57 29.97
C LEU A 585 5.10 -23.27 29.16
N GLY A 586 4.19 -22.39 29.60
CA GLY A 586 3.96 -21.08 28.97
C GLY A 586 3.02 -21.09 27.76
N ASP A 587 2.55 -22.25 27.33
CA ASP A 587 1.64 -22.37 26.18
C ASP A 587 0.20 -22.11 26.65
N SER A 588 -0.18 -20.84 26.73
CA SER A 588 -1.54 -20.44 27.15
C SER A 588 -2.56 -20.85 26.08
N ALA A 589 -3.14 -22.05 26.25
CA ALA A 589 -4.33 -22.61 25.60
C ALA A 589 -4.46 -22.44 24.05
N ILE A 590 -4.25 -23.53 23.29
CA ILE A 590 -5.16 -24.13 22.29
C ILE A 590 -4.39 -25.06 21.33
N SER A 591 -4.89 -26.30 21.24
CA SER A 591 -4.62 -27.38 20.27
C SER A 591 -3.16 -27.75 19.97
N TYR A 592 -2.79 -28.96 20.39
CA TYR A 592 -1.75 -29.77 19.79
C TYR A 592 -1.98 -29.91 18.28
N LYS A 593 -1.52 -28.95 17.47
CA LYS A 593 -0.93 -29.34 16.19
C LYS A 593 0.45 -29.85 16.54
N GLN A 594 0.60 -31.17 16.44
CA GLN A 594 1.89 -31.85 16.46
C GLN A 594 2.90 -30.99 15.69
N ASP A 595 3.96 -30.58 16.37
CA ASP A 595 5.15 -30.01 15.77
C ASP A 595 5.51 -30.83 14.52
N THR A 596 5.23 -30.28 13.34
CA THR A 596 5.47 -30.97 12.06
C THR A 596 6.95 -31.09 11.71
N LEU A 597 7.86 -30.73 12.63
CA LEU A 597 9.29 -31.08 12.57
C LEU A 597 9.62 -32.45 13.18
N GLY A 598 8.63 -33.34 13.36
CA GLY A 598 8.88 -34.75 13.65
C GLY A 598 9.29 -35.08 15.09
N VAL A 599 9.14 -34.14 16.03
CA VAL A 599 9.39 -34.40 17.45
C VAL A 599 8.11 -34.96 18.09
N GLN A 600 7.97 -36.29 18.08
CA GLN A 600 6.88 -36.98 18.77
C GLN A 600 7.21 -37.19 20.26
N GLY A 601 6.49 -36.52 21.16
CA GLY A 601 6.40 -36.90 22.58
C GLY A 601 6.55 -35.75 23.58
N PRO A 602 6.28 -36.01 24.88
CA PRO A 602 6.59 -35.05 25.95
C PRO A 602 8.10 -34.82 26.07
N ALA A 603 8.50 -33.66 26.62
CA ALA A 603 9.90 -33.32 26.80
C ALA A 603 10.71 -34.42 27.52
N TYR A 604 11.94 -34.66 27.08
CA TYR A 604 12.83 -35.67 27.63
C TYR A 604 14.25 -35.16 27.86
N SER A 605 14.99 -35.81 28.75
CA SER A 605 16.35 -35.40 29.12
C SER A 605 17.32 -35.41 27.93
N GLY A 606 17.93 -34.26 27.70
CA GLY A 606 18.93 -34.04 26.64
C GLY A 606 18.31 -33.70 25.29
N GLU A 607 17.09 -33.17 25.29
CA GLU A 607 16.49 -32.62 24.09
C GLU A 607 17.21 -31.38 23.59
N TRP A 608 17.95 -30.64 24.40
CA TRP A 608 18.76 -29.51 23.94
C TRP A 608 20.15 -29.55 24.54
N ASN A 609 21.10 -28.80 23.97
CA ASN A 609 22.51 -28.96 24.29
C ASN A 609 22.87 -28.43 25.69
N TYR A 610 23.14 -27.14 25.82
CA TYR A 610 23.64 -26.58 27.08
C TYR A 610 23.61 -25.05 27.09
N ILE A 611 23.63 -24.51 28.30
CA ILE A 611 24.02 -23.13 28.61
C ILE A 611 25.49 -23.21 29.02
N GLU A 612 26.37 -22.44 28.40
CA GLU A 612 27.81 -22.46 28.67
C GLU A 612 28.35 -21.06 28.92
N ILE A 613 28.97 -20.89 30.08
CA ILE A 613 29.63 -19.66 30.49
C ILE A 613 31.12 -19.81 30.23
N ASN A 614 31.64 -18.91 29.39
CA ASN A 614 32.98 -18.94 28.80
C ASN A 614 33.72 -17.60 29.03
N THR A 615 33.45 -16.92 30.13
CA THR A 615 34.03 -15.60 30.43
C THR A 615 35.36 -15.74 31.15
N ALA A 616 36.39 -15.04 30.65
CA ALA A 616 37.68 -14.94 31.34
C ALA A 616 37.55 -13.94 32.49
N LEU A 617 37.54 -14.45 33.74
CA LEU A 617 37.67 -13.71 35.01
C LEU A 617 37.10 -12.26 35.01
N ASN A 618 35.78 -12.21 35.23
CA ASN A 618 34.88 -11.05 35.48
C ASN A 618 34.47 -10.23 34.23
N PRO A 619 33.30 -10.53 33.63
CA PRO A 619 32.02 -10.08 34.21
C PRO A 619 31.18 -11.21 34.86
N ASP A 620 30.79 -10.99 36.13
CA ASP A 620 29.99 -11.91 36.95
C ASP A 620 28.56 -12.03 36.39
N SER A 621 28.29 -13.08 35.61
CA SER A 621 26.92 -13.42 35.22
C SER A 621 26.14 -13.90 36.45
N VAL A 622 24.90 -13.44 36.59
CA VAL A 622 24.02 -13.76 37.72
C VAL A 622 22.86 -14.62 37.25
N PHE A 623 22.68 -15.75 37.92
CA PHE A 623 21.58 -16.68 37.76
C PHE A 623 20.94 -16.91 39.13
N ASP A 624 19.88 -16.17 39.43
CA ASP A 624 19.15 -16.23 40.69
C ASP A 624 17.71 -16.64 40.41
N ASN A 625 17.18 -17.62 41.16
CA ASN A 625 15.83 -18.17 40.94
C ASN A 625 15.59 -18.63 39.49
N ILE A 626 16.53 -19.41 38.96
CA ILE A 626 16.38 -20.05 37.65
C ILE A 626 15.99 -21.51 37.75
N ILE A 627 15.34 -22.02 36.72
CA ILE A 627 15.01 -23.44 36.57
C ILE A 627 15.59 -23.92 35.24
N VAL A 628 16.44 -24.94 35.26
CA VAL A 628 17.04 -25.53 34.05
C VAL A 628 16.58 -26.97 33.91
N LYS A 629 15.89 -27.28 32.80
CA LYS A 629 15.29 -28.59 32.54
C LYS A 629 15.61 -29.17 31.18
N TYR A 630 15.71 -30.49 31.12
CA TYR A 630 15.78 -31.28 29.88
C TYR A 630 17.00 -31.01 28.98
N GLY A 631 17.99 -30.25 29.45
CA GLY A 631 19.22 -29.98 28.69
C GLY A 631 20.24 -31.10 28.81
N GLY A 632 21.34 -30.98 28.07
CA GLY A 632 22.47 -31.92 28.03
C GLY A 632 22.63 -32.59 26.65
N VAL A 633 23.86 -32.71 26.17
CA VAL A 633 24.16 -33.25 24.83
C VAL A 633 23.67 -34.70 24.66
N ALA A 634 22.91 -34.94 23.58
CA ALA A 634 22.39 -36.26 23.24
C ALA A 634 23.37 -37.15 22.44
N PHE A 635 24.48 -36.60 21.94
CA PHE A 635 25.37 -37.26 20.96
C PHE A 635 26.67 -37.84 21.54
N ASP A 636 27.07 -39.02 21.04
CA ASP A 636 28.31 -39.76 21.34
C ASP A 636 29.62 -39.07 20.90
N ALA A 637 29.57 -37.84 20.37
CA ALA A 637 30.72 -37.22 19.70
C ALA A 637 31.81 -36.69 20.65
N MET A 638 31.52 -36.43 21.93
CA MET A 638 32.51 -35.87 22.84
C MET A 638 32.41 -36.42 24.27
N PRO A 639 33.35 -37.28 24.71
CA PRO A 639 33.36 -37.80 26.08
C PRO A 639 33.55 -36.71 27.16
N ASN A 640 33.94 -35.49 26.77
CA ASN A 640 34.32 -34.39 27.68
C ASN A 640 33.28 -33.26 27.81
N GLU A 641 32.11 -33.39 27.15
CA GLU A 641 31.07 -32.37 27.11
C GLU A 641 29.82 -32.81 27.90
N LYS A 642 29.79 -32.54 29.20
CA LYS A 642 28.71 -33.01 30.10
C LYS A 642 27.83 -31.86 30.59
N GLY A 643 26.57 -32.17 30.89
CA GLY A 643 25.66 -31.30 31.63
C GLY A 643 24.92 -30.22 30.83
N ALA A 644 23.76 -29.82 31.36
CA ALA A 644 22.89 -28.79 30.80
C ALA A 644 23.37 -27.36 31.10
N PHE A 645 24.06 -27.16 32.22
CA PHE A 645 24.63 -25.86 32.62
C PHE A 645 26.13 -26.01 32.85
N ARG A 646 26.94 -25.34 32.02
CA ARG A 646 28.39 -25.48 31.96
C ARG A 646 29.07 -24.20 32.37
N VAL A 647 30.06 -24.31 33.24
CA VAL A 647 30.89 -23.20 33.68
C VAL A 647 32.33 -23.55 33.38
N LEU A 648 32.94 -22.83 32.43
CA LEU A 648 34.27 -23.12 31.93
C LEU A 648 35.23 -21.96 32.27
N SER A 649 36.06 -22.16 33.30
CA SER A 649 37.03 -21.15 33.77
C SER A 649 36.42 -19.76 34.05
N SER A 650 35.21 -19.74 34.63
CA SER A 650 34.42 -18.52 34.91
C SER A 650 33.91 -18.48 36.35
N ASN A 651 33.45 -17.30 36.78
CA ASN A 651 33.02 -17.05 38.16
C ASN A 651 31.55 -16.55 38.23
N PRO A 652 30.55 -17.33 37.82
CA PRO A 652 29.16 -16.89 37.91
C PRO A 652 28.64 -16.86 39.35
N ILE A 653 27.56 -16.11 39.57
CA ILE A 653 26.75 -16.20 40.79
C ILE A 653 25.51 -17.02 40.43
N VAL A 654 25.38 -18.23 40.99
CA VAL A 654 24.23 -19.12 40.78
C VAL A 654 23.58 -19.38 42.12
N LYS A 655 22.34 -18.92 42.30
CA LYS A 655 21.64 -19.01 43.59
C LYS A 655 20.15 -19.32 43.48
N ASN A 656 19.59 -19.93 44.52
CA ASN A 656 18.14 -20.22 44.66
C ASN A 656 17.55 -20.95 43.45
N SER A 657 18.32 -21.84 42.82
CA SER A 657 18.03 -22.35 41.48
C SER A 657 17.86 -23.86 41.44
N VAL A 658 17.08 -24.34 40.46
CA VAL A 658 16.71 -25.75 40.31
C VAL A 658 17.20 -26.31 38.97
N PHE A 659 17.89 -27.45 39.01
CA PHE A 659 18.34 -28.19 37.84
C PHE A 659 17.67 -29.56 37.85
N ASP A 660 16.74 -29.80 36.91
CA ASP A 660 15.82 -30.94 36.98
C ASP A 660 15.71 -31.70 35.64
N ASN A 661 15.72 -33.03 35.66
CA ASN A 661 15.54 -33.87 34.46
C ASN A 661 16.54 -33.59 33.32
N ASN A 662 17.78 -33.22 33.62
CA ASN A 662 18.82 -32.99 32.62
C ASN A 662 19.56 -34.28 32.25
N ARG A 663 20.23 -34.31 31.09
CA ARG A 663 21.03 -35.43 30.61
C ARG A 663 22.47 -35.33 31.09
N VAL A 664 22.97 -36.46 31.59
CA VAL A 664 24.27 -36.67 32.23
C VAL A 664 24.47 -35.86 33.51
N ALA A 665 24.46 -34.53 33.46
CA ALA A 665 24.66 -33.70 34.64
C ALA A 665 23.70 -32.51 34.69
N GLY A 666 23.34 -32.05 35.88
CA GLY A 666 22.66 -30.77 36.04
C GLY A 666 23.63 -29.63 35.77
N ILE A 667 24.75 -29.65 36.49
CA ILE A 667 25.82 -28.66 36.40
C ILE A 667 27.15 -29.35 36.06
N TYR A 668 27.92 -28.76 35.16
CA TYR A 668 29.27 -29.17 34.79
C TYR A 668 30.26 -28.03 35.01
N LEU A 669 31.27 -28.27 35.84
CA LEU A 669 32.32 -27.33 36.15
C LEU A 669 33.64 -27.86 35.61
N ASN A 670 34.30 -27.08 34.76
CA ASN A 670 35.59 -27.48 34.22
C ASN A 670 36.46 -26.27 33.92
N LYS A 671 37.76 -26.52 33.71
CA LYS A 671 38.61 -25.55 33.04
C LYS A 671 38.34 -25.59 31.54
N LYS A 672 38.36 -24.41 30.89
CA LYS A 672 38.28 -24.35 29.43
C LYS A 672 39.58 -24.88 28.80
N ASN A 673 40.72 -24.43 29.29
CA ASN A 673 42.04 -25.01 29.03
C ASN A 673 42.74 -25.36 30.35
N ILE A 674 43.66 -26.33 30.35
CA ILE A 674 44.43 -26.72 31.55
C ILE A 674 45.12 -25.52 32.23
N SER A 675 45.61 -24.56 31.43
CA SER A 675 46.28 -23.34 31.89
C SER A 675 45.34 -22.29 32.46
N ASP A 676 44.04 -22.41 32.22
CA ASP A 676 43.07 -21.40 32.62
C ASP A 676 42.85 -21.44 34.14
N PRO A 677 42.44 -20.30 34.74
CA PRO A 677 42.03 -20.26 36.13
C PRO A 677 40.93 -21.29 36.41
N ASP A 678 40.90 -21.74 37.66
CA ASP A 678 39.80 -22.54 38.16
C ASP A 678 38.48 -21.77 38.14
N VAL A 679 37.38 -22.52 38.17
CA VAL A 679 36.04 -21.98 38.37
C VAL A 679 35.94 -21.42 39.78
N GLY A 680 35.68 -20.12 39.93
CA GLY A 680 35.73 -19.37 41.20
C GLY A 680 34.47 -18.55 41.50
N GLY A 681 33.29 -19.07 41.13
CA GLY A 681 31.97 -18.44 41.34
C GLY A 681 31.30 -18.80 42.66
N VAL A 682 30.09 -18.26 42.89
CA VAL A 682 29.26 -18.52 44.08
C VAL A 682 28.10 -19.44 43.69
N PHE A 683 27.93 -20.55 44.42
CA PHE A 683 26.83 -21.50 44.21
C PHE A 683 26.06 -21.70 45.52
N GLU A 684 24.83 -21.19 45.62
CA GLU A 684 24.08 -21.14 46.89
C GLU A 684 22.62 -21.57 46.74
N ASN A 685 22.08 -22.33 47.70
CA ASN A 685 20.66 -22.73 47.73
C ASN A 685 20.21 -23.42 46.41
N LEU A 686 20.92 -24.47 46.01
CA LEU A 686 20.67 -25.15 44.73
C LEU A 686 19.99 -26.49 44.93
N ILE A 687 19.03 -26.82 44.06
CA ILE A 687 18.39 -28.14 44.03
C ILE A 687 18.70 -28.82 42.69
N ILE A 688 19.39 -29.96 42.71
CA ILE A 688 19.73 -30.73 41.51
C ILE A 688 19.11 -32.12 41.57
N ARG A 689 18.25 -32.49 40.61
CA ARG A 689 17.49 -33.73 40.72
C ARG A 689 17.05 -34.38 39.41
N ASN A 690 16.73 -35.68 39.51
CA ASN A 690 16.08 -36.48 38.47
C ASN A 690 16.84 -36.54 37.13
N ASN A 691 18.15 -36.25 37.11
CA ASN A 691 18.93 -36.30 35.88
C ASN A 691 19.01 -37.73 35.34
N LYS A 692 19.23 -37.87 34.02
CA LYS A 692 19.21 -39.16 33.30
C LYS A 692 20.51 -39.40 32.55
N ALA A 693 20.97 -40.65 32.55
CA ALA A 693 22.17 -41.07 31.82
C ALA A 693 21.92 -41.12 30.29
N ILE A 694 23.00 -41.30 29.52
CA ILE A 694 22.93 -41.59 28.08
C ILE A 694 22.48 -43.04 27.86
N TYR A 695 21.68 -43.28 26.82
CA TYR A 695 21.27 -44.63 26.40
C TYR A 695 22.50 -45.50 26.10
N ASN A 696 22.57 -46.71 26.66
CA ASN A 696 23.69 -47.69 26.61
C ASN A 696 24.83 -47.51 27.62
N TRP A 697 24.78 -46.52 28.51
CA TRP A 697 25.68 -46.42 29.66
C TRP A 697 24.97 -46.95 30.93
N ASN A 698 25.73 -47.49 31.89
CA ASN A 698 25.15 -48.06 33.11
C ASN A 698 24.34 -46.99 33.88
N HIS A 699 23.36 -47.39 34.69
CA HIS A 699 22.55 -46.50 35.55
C HIS A 699 23.36 -45.56 36.48
N LEU A 700 24.67 -45.77 36.53
CA LEU A 700 25.68 -44.98 37.23
C LEU A 700 25.91 -43.59 36.60
N ASP A 701 25.52 -43.29 35.35
CA ASP A 701 26.02 -42.08 34.65
C ASP A 701 25.12 -40.84 34.67
N SER A 702 24.13 -40.77 35.57
CA SER A 702 23.42 -39.51 35.87
C SER A 702 23.98 -38.87 37.12
N VAL A 703 24.43 -37.63 37.01
CA VAL A 703 25.17 -36.90 38.03
C VAL A 703 24.41 -35.62 38.40
N GLY A 704 24.42 -35.24 39.67
CA GLY A 704 24.00 -33.90 40.07
C GLY A 704 24.99 -32.85 39.57
N LEU A 705 26.19 -32.87 40.17
CA LEU A 705 27.30 -31.98 39.86
C LEU A 705 28.51 -32.75 39.31
N TRP A 706 28.96 -32.41 38.12
CA TRP A 706 30.16 -32.98 37.52
C TRP A 706 31.31 -31.97 37.55
N ILE A 707 32.46 -32.37 38.10
CA ILE A 707 33.66 -31.54 38.20
C ILE A 707 34.79 -32.21 37.41
N GLY A 708 35.28 -31.53 36.37
CA GLY A 708 36.37 -32.01 35.51
C GLY A 708 37.76 -31.75 36.09
N GLN A 709 38.54 -30.93 35.40
CA GLN A 709 39.89 -30.48 35.79
C GLN A 709 39.89 -29.21 36.66
N ALA A 710 38.70 -28.73 37.05
CA ALA A 710 38.55 -27.59 37.95
C ALA A 710 38.72 -28.01 39.43
N THR A 711 39.16 -27.05 40.26
CA THR A 711 38.97 -27.14 41.71
C THR A 711 37.54 -26.79 42.10
N LEU A 712 37.12 -27.24 43.28
CA LEU A 712 35.77 -27.05 43.78
C LEU A 712 35.52 -25.57 44.16
N PRO A 713 34.52 -24.89 43.58
CA PRO A 713 34.12 -23.56 44.03
C PRO A 713 33.38 -23.61 45.38
N SER A 714 33.09 -22.45 45.97
CA SER A 714 32.28 -22.39 47.19
C SER A 714 30.83 -22.78 46.90
N PHE A 715 30.38 -23.85 47.56
CA PHE A 715 28.98 -24.24 47.62
C PHE A 715 28.41 -23.94 49.00
N ASN A 716 27.19 -23.43 49.06
CA ASN A 716 26.41 -23.28 50.29
C ASN A 716 25.00 -23.85 50.08
N ASN A 717 24.54 -24.73 50.96
CA ASN A 717 23.18 -25.31 50.90
C ASN A 717 22.81 -25.94 49.54
N LEU A 718 23.50 -27.02 49.18
CA LEU A 718 23.24 -27.82 47.96
C LEU A 718 22.37 -29.04 48.30
N GLU A 719 21.26 -29.21 47.60
CA GLU A 719 20.37 -30.36 47.69
C GLU A 719 20.46 -31.20 46.42
N ILE A 720 20.85 -32.47 46.51
CA ILE A 720 20.98 -33.36 45.34
C ILE A 720 20.14 -34.62 45.54
N LYS A 721 19.10 -34.82 44.72
CA LYS A 721 18.12 -35.92 44.92
C LYS A 721 17.87 -36.71 43.63
N ASN A 722 17.62 -38.02 43.75
CA ASN A 722 17.18 -38.87 42.65
C ASN A 722 18.10 -38.84 41.39
N ASN A 723 19.42 -38.77 41.61
CA ASN A 723 20.44 -38.95 40.57
C ASN A 723 21.21 -40.26 40.84
N GLY A 724 21.92 -40.78 39.83
CA GLY A 724 22.84 -41.91 39.99
C GLY A 724 23.97 -41.59 40.97
N TYR A 725 24.69 -40.50 40.71
CA TYR A 725 25.68 -39.88 41.61
C TYR A 725 25.25 -38.48 42.04
N GLY A 726 25.56 -38.12 43.29
CA GLY A 726 25.40 -36.76 43.79
C GLY A 726 26.41 -35.80 43.13
N ILE A 727 27.69 -36.00 43.46
CA ILE A 727 28.83 -35.26 42.90
C ILE A 727 29.79 -36.26 42.27
N TYR A 728 30.27 -35.98 41.07
CA TYR A 728 31.33 -36.74 40.41
C TYR A 728 32.56 -35.87 40.24
N TRP A 729 33.66 -36.21 40.93
CA TRP A 729 34.93 -35.47 40.90
C TRP A 729 36.14 -36.42 40.89
N PRO A 730 36.61 -36.84 39.70
CA PRO A 730 37.58 -37.93 39.58
C PRO A 730 39.00 -37.56 40.03
N ASN A 731 39.34 -36.26 40.06
CA ASN A 731 40.69 -35.76 40.42
C ASN A 731 40.70 -34.94 41.73
N GLY A 732 39.61 -34.97 42.50
CA GLY A 732 39.40 -34.11 43.67
C GLY A 732 39.74 -34.69 45.02
N ASN A 733 39.96 -33.82 46.02
CA ASN A 733 39.90 -34.19 47.44
C ASN A 733 38.63 -33.62 48.08
N CYS A 734 37.91 -34.47 48.80
CA CYS A 734 36.55 -34.23 49.24
C CYS A 734 36.44 -33.78 50.70
N ASP A 735 37.57 -33.65 51.39
CA ASP A 735 37.66 -33.02 52.71
C ASP A 735 37.08 -31.59 52.74
N ASN A 736 37.08 -30.90 51.59
CA ASN A 736 36.54 -29.54 51.41
C ASN A 736 35.00 -29.47 51.19
N LEU A 737 34.28 -30.61 51.17
CA LEU A 737 32.83 -30.67 50.90
C LEU A 737 31.94 -30.78 52.16
N THR A 738 32.54 -30.85 53.35
CA THR A 738 31.81 -31.11 54.59
C THR A 738 30.83 -29.98 54.94
N GLY A 739 29.54 -30.33 55.11
CA GLY A 739 28.48 -29.42 55.56
C GLY A 739 27.61 -28.75 54.47
N ASN A 740 27.89 -29.00 53.19
CA ASN A 740 27.24 -28.28 52.09
C ASN A 740 26.21 -29.09 51.28
N CYS A 741 25.98 -30.38 51.55
CA CYS A 741 25.14 -31.27 50.71
C CYS A 741 24.08 -32.06 51.52
N SER A 742 22.87 -32.24 50.96
CA SER A 742 21.84 -33.17 51.50
C SER A 742 21.09 -33.95 50.39
N GLY A 743 20.86 -35.27 50.56
CA GLY A 743 20.01 -36.09 49.66
C GLY A 743 20.34 -37.61 49.55
N ASN A 744 19.46 -38.38 48.89
CA ASN A 744 19.47 -39.86 48.81
C ASN A 744 19.85 -40.40 47.40
N ALA A 745 21.12 -40.36 46.99
CA ALA A 745 21.56 -40.95 45.71
C ALA A 745 21.63 -42.49 45.76
N VAL A 746 21.48 -43.18 44.61
CA VAL A 746 21.35 -44.65 44.54
C VAL A 746 22.70 -45.38 44.63
N HIS A 747 23.79 -44.74 44.21
CA HIS A 747 25.15 -45.28 44.28
C HIS A 747 26.10 -44.31 45.01
N ASP A 748 26.27 -44.51 46.31
CA ASP A 748 27.32 -43.87 47.09
C ASP A 748 28.66 -44.56 46.81
N THR A 749 29.48 -44.03 45.89
CA THR A 749 30.97 -44.13 45.90
C THR A 749 31.59 -43.50 44.65
N TYR A 750 31.99 -42.23 44.71
CA TYR A 750 33.40 -41.78 44.77
C TYR A 750 33.38 -40.33 45.25
N CYS A 751 33.93 -40.14 46.46
CA CYS A 751 33.78 -39.02 47.39
C CYS A 751 32.43 -38.88 48.12
N SER A 752 32.30 -39.66 49.19
CA SER A 752 31.23 -39.58 50.19
C SER A 752 31.32 -38.32 51.06
N CYS A 753 30.33 -37.42 50.98
CA CYS A 753 30.15 -36.27 51.89
C CYS A 753 28.67 -35.98 52.22
N CYS A 754 27.84 -37.01 52.40
CA CYS A 754 26.52 -36.87 53.04
C CYS A 754 26.42 -37.89 54.18
N PRO A 755 26.72 -37.53 55.45
CA PRO A 755 26.27 -38.35 56.56
C PRO A 755 24.75 -38.21 56.71
N PHE A 756 24.09 -39.35 56.91
CA PHE A 756 22.65 -39.50 57.18
C PHE A 756 22.14 -38.61 58.31
#